data_AF-A0A9P3PM05-F1
#
_entry.id   AF-A0A9P3PM05-F1
#
_cell.length_a   1.000
_cell.length_b   1.000
_cell.length_c   1.000
_cell.angle_alpha   90.00
_cell.angle_beta   90.00
_cell.angle_gamma   90.00
#
_symmetry.space_group_name_H-M   'P 1'
#
loop_
_entity.id
_entity.type
_entity.pdbx_description
1 polymer ?
#
loop_
_entity_poly.entity_id
_entity_poly.type
_entity_poly.pdbx_seq_one_letter_code
_entity_poly.pdbx_strand_id
1 'polypeptide(L)'
;MLTISPLFDEDGDMISDHAALFLSLNLPAPSHTSTKRKQSKFRFPPLPTHTELDRLLIEVLNSKETCDARKLGRLYGPTYDTSQPISVYIDGSCHGNGTDVARAGAGVYFGPNSSRNMALRVPGAQTNNRGEAYALLKALQVIHTDESISVYSDSLYVIQTITVSAPQHAAQGWRLPNGDIFRDIVRLIQIRTAPICLIQVKGHSGNNHHDQADRLANIGADCPEVPAYQSLLIPLPIPTNRPSLPNLLKVSAKLLPVPVTEKRLTLRADTLSSLNTHRDTHRKRNRIIKQQMEWREKLVGVDNLRLFWDFTKKLMSPKPMPPSFTAEELKETFEIRMNPLTPPPASFDLQMRTLNHTLATTMPACTTDNTAGSFFSRPFTESDLEDAKSHLYKHSHKSAKGLDKVGYAELQEIDNNVLCNLLNKCLFDNDAPSVWLQTILIGIIKKGKPHSDPESYRTIGLESCMLKLMTLLIHKRLTVWCDEQGLLPPSQNGFREGHRTNDNAFVLRCAIDRARHDGKPLYAVFVDLSNAFPSTDHSTLWLKLRTMGAGGRIFDWLRMLYSRMTYAVRHNSELSSSFRSTIGILIGDTCSPILWNLYLADFILHPDKDDIQLAGEIITQLDQADDIILLACTPDGAQRKLDALQLWCRRNFMILNVIKSLIMIFGPLPVILPRFWFGDKELKVSTQETYVGITLRSTARNIFIEHYNKKASKAQLIGRMIFALESKVGTIPPWEARRLYTALLDPHLIHGCEVCLDIDEVLRKKLEAIQHSFLRRALGLNPQSSMLAPLFTETAILPLRFRRVILALKYLRYLVTLPPDRYAHSALQDSLSLAEAGIASWVTDLLYVLSNLPFRIDLPDVATISTKKIDALIKEVQSGAEKHLQNAIDSSPKLYLLRNRCPP
;
A
#
# COMPACT_ATOMS: atom_id res chain seq x y z
N MET A 1 -20.21 2.50 -21.40
CA MET A 1 -19.72 1.31 -20.67
C MET A 1 -18.20 1.24 -20.77
N LEU A 2 -17.52 1.89 -19.82
CA LEU A 2 -16.12 1.69 -19.41
C LEU A 2 -16.01 2.44 -18.08
N THR A 3 -16.49 1.80 -17.01
CA THR A 3 -16.51 2.35 -15.65
C THR A 3 -15.09 2.42 -15.10
N ILE A 4 -14.51 3.62 -15.04
CA ILE A 4 -13.24 3.86 -14.34
C ILE A 4 -13.58 4.15 -12.87
N SER A 5 -13.49 3.11 -12.05
CA SER A 5 -13.67 3.15 -10.59
C SER A 5 -12.63 4.05 -9.91
N PRO A 6 -13.00 4.78 -8.82
CA PRO A 6 -12.01 5.25 -7.85
C PRO A 6 -11.39 4.04 -7.14
N LEU A 7 -10.09 4.08 -6.87
CA LEU A 7 -9.32 3.00 -6.22
C LEU A 7 -9.89 2.67 -4.82
N PHE A 8 -10.78 1.69 -4.82
CA PHE A 8 -11.05 0.71 -3.77
C PHE A 8 -10.48 -0.61 -4.29
N ASP A 9 -10.01 -1.50 -3.42
CA ASP A 9 -9.79 -2.89 -3.86
C ASP A 9 -11.13 -3.57 -4.15
N GLU A 10 -11.08 -4.80 -4.70
CA GLU A 10 -12.28 -5.54 -5.10
C GLU A 10 -13.22 -5.87 -3.92
N ASP A 11 -12.75 -5.68 -2.67
CA ASP A 11 -13.49 -5.92 -1.43
C ASP A 11 -14.07 -4.65 -0.78
N GLY A 12 -13.78 -3.48 -1.35
CA GLY A 12 -14.40 -2.22 -0.93
C GLY A 12 -13.79 -1.59 0.32
N ASP A 13 -12.50 -1.85 0.58
CA ASP A 13 -11.76 -1.24 1.69
C ASP A 13 -11.16 0.12 1.31
N MET A 14 -11.21 1.04 2.28
CA MET A 14 -10.55 2.34 2.15
C MET A 14 -9.06 2.15 2.43
N ILE A 15 -8.19 2.55 1.50
CA ILE A 15 -6.76 2.66 1.77
C ILE A 15 -6.59 3.61 2.96
N SER A 16 -6.20 3.06 4.12
CA SER A 16 -6.13 3.82 5.38
C SER A 16 -5.14 4.99 5.28
N ASP A 17 -5.41 6.06 6.03
CA ASP A 17 -4.53 7.23 6.17
C ASP A 17 -3.12 6.89 6.70
N HIS A 18 -2.88 5.65 7.12
CA HIS A 18 -1.55 5.16 7.52
C HIS A 18 -0.72 4.62 6.35
N ALA A 19 -1.35 4.08 5.29
CA ALA A 19 -0.63 3.51 4.14
C ALA A 19 0.04 4.58 3.25
N ALA A 20 -0.53 5.79 3.20
CA ALA A 20 -0.03 6.88 2.35
C ALA A 20 1.23 7.62 2.90
N LEU A 21 1.65 7.33 4.13
CA LEU A 21 2.77 7.99 4.82
C LEU A 21 4.10 7.22 4.77
N PHE A 22 4.15 6.00 4.24
CA PHE A 22 5.35 5.14 4.31
C PHE A 22 6.29 5.16 3.09
N LEU A 23 6.21 6.18 2.23
CA LEU A 23 6.99 6.24 0.99
C LEU A 23 7.81 7.51 0.75
N SER A 24 8.46 8.04 1.78
CA SER A 24 9.45 9.11 1.60
C SER A 24 10.69 8.93 2.48
N LEU A 25 11.53 7.96 2.12
CA LEU A 25 12.97 8.02 2.38
C LEU A 25 13.72 7.68 1.08
N ASN A 26 13.48 8.46 0.03
CA ASN A 26 14.45 8.55 -1.06
C ASN A 26 15.57 9.50 -0.62
N LEU A 27 16.69 8.91 -0.25
CA LEU A 27 17.95 9.62 0.01
C LEU A 27 18.29 10.52 -1.20
N PRO A 28 18.71 11.79 -0.99
CA PRO A 28 19.21 12.60 -2.08
C PRO A 28 20.53 12.03 -2.61
N ALA A 29 20.64 11.87 -3.93
CA ALA A 29 21.95 11.82 -4.58
C ALA A 29 22.67 13.16 -4.33
N PRO A 30 23.98 13.17 -4.02
CA PRO A 30 24.70 14.39 -3.71
C PRO A 30 24.72 15.33 -4.93
N SER A 31 24.29 16.57 -4.74
CA SER A 31 24.48 17.64 -5.71
C SER A 31 25.96 17.95 -5.87
N HIS A 32 26.46 17.92 -7.11
CA HIS A 32 27.81 18.37 -7.45
C HIS A 32 27.98 19.86 -7.11
N THR A 33 28.64 20.14 -5.98
CA THR A 33 29.40 21.37 -5.77
C THR A 33 30.78 20.99 -5.24
N SER A 34 31.81 21.32 -6.02
CA SER A 34 33.20 21.02 -5.71
C SER A 34 33.68 21.85 -4.52
N THR A 35 33.63 21.29 -3.32
CA THR A 35 34.56 21.63 -2.24
C THR A 35 34.83 20.35 -1.45
N LYS A 36 36.12 20.00 -1.34
CA LYS A 36 36.60 18.78 -0.65
C LYS A 36 36.26 18.86 0.86
N ARG A 37 35.05 18.45 1.25
CA ARG A 37 34.71 18.07 2.62
C ARG A 37 34.66 16.54 2.66
N LYS A 38 35.50 15.92 3.49
CA LYS A 38 35.51 14.46 3.71
C LYS A 38 34.12 14.00 4.14
N GLN A 39 33.32 13.49 3.20
CA GLN A 39 32.09 12.76 3.50
C GLN A 39 32.52 11.38 4.03
N SER A 40 32.39 11.15 5.33
CA SER A 40 32.38 9.78 5.85
C SER A 40 31.10 9.11 5.34
N LYS A 41 31.20 8.29 4.29
CA LYS A 41 30.12 7.35 3.94
C LYS A 41 29.94 6.44 5.16
N PHE A 42 28.82 6.58 5.87
CA PHE A 42 28.45 5.68 6.96
C PHE A 42 28.37 4.26 6.39
N ARG A 43 29.36 3.42 6.69
CA ARG A 43 29.35 1.99 6.36
C ARG A 43 28.80 1.27 7.59
N PHE A 44 27.56 0.77 7.49
CA PHE A 44 27.09 -0.21 8.46
C PHE A 44 28.04 -1.41 8.46
N PRO A 45 28.32 -2.00 9.63
CA PRO A 45 29.15 -3.18 9.73
C PRO A 45 28.60 -4.32 8.84
N PRO A 46 29.46 -5.25 8.38
CA PRO A 46 28.99 -6.47 7.72
C PRO A 46 27.99 -7.21 8.62
N LEU A 47 27.09 -7.99 8.02
CA LEU A 47 26.15 -8.81 8.77
C LEU A 47 26.92 -9.68 9.78
N PRO A 48 26.43 -9.81 11.02
CA PRO A 48 27.07 -10.68 12.01
C PRO A 48 27.09 -12.13 11.51
N THR A 49 28.05 -12.92 11.98
CA THR A 49 28.21 -14.37 11.69
C THR A 49 28.42 -15.17 12.98
N HIS A 50 28.04 -14.58 14.11
CA HIS A 50 28.38 -15.06 15.44
C HIS A 50 27.57 -16.30 15.84
N THR A 51 26.30 -16.36 15.43
CA THR A 51 25.40 -17.47 15.74
C THR A 51 25.15 -18.38 14.52
N GLU A 52 24.61 -19.58 14.76
CA GLU A 52 24.14 -20.45 13.68
C GLU A 52 23.03 -19.77 12.85
N LEU A 53 22.07 -19.12 13.50
CA LEU A 53 20.99 -18.38 12.85
C LEU A 53 21.49 -17.21 12.00
N ASP A 54 22.59 -16.55 12.40
CA ASP A 54 23.23 -15.50 11.58
C ASP A 54 23.79 -16.08 10.27
N ARG A 55 24.39 -17.28 10.32
CA ARG A 55 24.94 -17.95 9.11
C ARG A 55 23.80 -18.42 8.20
N LEU A 56 22.77 -19.02 8.78
CA LEU A 56 21.56 -19.41 8.05
C LEU A 56 20.89 -18.20 7.39
N LEU A 57 20.82 -17.04 8.07
CA LEU A 57 20.33 -15.81 7.45
C LEU A 57 21.16 -15.43 6.22
N ILE A 58 22.50 -15.50 6.30
CA ILE A 58 23.35 -15.19 5.14
C ILE A 58 23.12 -16.18 4.00
N GLU A 59 22.95 -17.46 4.29
CA GLU A 59 22.59 -18.47 3.28
C GLU A 59 21.26 -18.14 2.60
N VAL A 60 20.23 -17.79 3.38
CA VAL A 60 18.92 -17.36 2.87
C VAL A 60 19.03 -16.09 2.02
N LEU A 61 19.86 -15.13 2.40
CA LEU A 61 20.07 -13.92 1.60
C LEU A 61 20.85 -14.18 0.31
N ASN A 62 21.64 -15.25 0.27
CA ASN A 62 22.37 -15.70 -0.91
C ASN A 62 21.55 -16.65 -1.79
N SER A 63 20.49 -17.27 -1.25
CA SER A 63 19.59 -18.18 -1.96
C SER A 63 18.61 -17.45 -2.90
N LYS A 64 18.99 -16.27 -3.42
CA LYS A 64 18.18 -15.53 -4.39
C LYS A 64 17.99 -16.38 -5.64
N GLU A 65 16.78 -16.87 -5.84
CA GLU A 65 16.38 -17.40 -7.13
C GLU A 65 16.42 -16.22 -8.12
N THR A 66 17.20 -16.32 -9.22
CA THR A 66 17.13 -15.27 -10.23
C THR A 66 15.74 -15.30 -10.86
N CYS A 67 15.00 -14.20 -10.73
CA CYS A 67 13.63 -14.02 -11.25
C CYS A 67 13.50 -14.46 -12.72
N ASP A 68 14.58 -14.33 -13.49
CA ASP A 68 14.65 -14.73 -14.89
C ASP A 68 14.66 -16.25 -15.07
N ALA A 69 15.39 -17.01 -14.23
CA ALA A 69 15.44 -18.48 -14.31
C ALA A 69 14.07 -19.13 -14.08
N ARG A 70 13.28 -18.64 -13.10
CA ARG A 70 11.94 -19.16 -12.82
C ARG A 70 10.92 -18.80 -13.90
N LYS A 71 10.99 -17.58 -14.45
CA LYS A 71 10.13 -17.16 -15.59
C LYS A 71 10.44 -17.96 -16.85
N LEU A 72 11.71 -18.21 -17.13
CA LEU A 72 12.14 -19.07 -18.24
C LEU A 72 11.73 -20.53 -18.00
N GLY A 73 11.88 -21.05 -16.77
CA GLY A 73 11.44 -22.39 -16.40
C GLY A 73 9.94 -22.60 -16.55
N ARG A 74 9.11 -21.62 -16.14
CA ARG A 74 7.65 -21.63 -16.36
C ARG A 74 7.28 -21.57 -17.84
N LEU A 75 8.02 -20.80 -18.65
CA LEU A 75 7.73 -20.65 -20.07
C LEU A 75 8.16 -21.88 -20.90
N TYR A 76 9.40 -22.35 -20.71
CA TYR A 76 10.02 -23.37 -21.56
C TYR A 76 9.90 -24.81 -21.02
N GLY A 77 9.60 -24.95 -19.72
CA GLY A 77 9.48 -26.24 -19.06
C GLY A 77 10.82 -26.92 -18.74
N PRO A 78 10.77 -28.12 -18.13
CA PRO A 78 11.95 -28.86 -17.67
C PRO A 78 12.76 -29.49 -18.80
N THR A 79 14.04 -29.73 -18.56
CA THR A 79 14.98 -30.42 -19.48
C THR A 79 15.41 -31.78 -18.92
N TYR A 80 15.80 -32.69 -19.81
CA TYR A 80 16.00 -34.12 -19.49
C TYR A 80 17.29 -34.73 -20.07
N ASP A 81 18.00 -34.04 -20.97
CA ASP A 81 19.23 -34.53 -21.62
C ASP A 81 20.41 -33.55 -21.43
N THR A 82 21.63 -34.06 -21.38
CA THR A 82 22.90 -33.30 -21.30
C THR A 82 23.94 -33.80 -22.30
N SER A 83 23.51 -34.44 -23.39
CA SER A 83 24.37 -34.91 -24.48
C SER A 83 25.27 -33.79 -25.02
N GLN A 84 26.42 -34.17 -25.62
CA GLN A 84 27.35 -33.20 -26.21
C GLN A 84 26.62 -32.32 -27.23
N PRO A 85 26.66 -30.98 -27.11
CA PRO A 85 25.80 -30.12 -27.90
C PRO A 85 26.26 -30.06 -29.36
N ILE A 86 25.30 -30.11 -30.28
CA ILE A 86 25.54 -29.82 -31.69
C ILE A 86 25.78 -28.32 -31.83
N SER A 87 26.93 -27.94 -32.38
CA SER A 87 27.25 -26.55 -32.71
C SER A 87 26.60 -26.16 -34.04
N VAL A 88 25.87 -25.05 -34.04
CA VAL A 88 25.31 -24.43 -35.26
C VAL A 88 25.57 -22.92 -35.23
N TYR A 89 25.97 -22.38 -36.37
CA TYR A 89 26.19 -20.94 -36.58
C TYR A 89 25.04 -20.41 -37.41
N ILE A 90 24.42 -19.32 -36.95
CA ILE A 90 23.34 -18.65 -37.67
C ILE A 90 23.71 -17.20 -37.94
N ASP A 91 23.22 -16.68 -39.06
CA ASP A 91 23.35 -15.27 -39.40
C ASP A 91 22.17 -14.78 -40.25
N GLY A 92 21.96 -13.47 -40.25
CA GLY A 92 21.03 -12.75 -41.11
C GLY A 92 21.73 -11.71 -41.95
N SER A 93 21.38 -11.65 -43.23
CA SER A 93 21.84 -10.59 -44.13
C SER A 93 20.64 -9.85 -44.70
N CYS A 94 20.81 -8.56 -45.00
CA CYS A 94 19.82 -7.81 -45.75
C CYS A 94 20.48 -6.78 -46.69
N HIS A 95 20.33 -7.01 -47.99
CA HIS A 95 20.69 -6.06 -49.04
C HIS A 95 19.66 -4.92 -49.06
N GLY A 96 20.12 -3.67 -49.09
CA GLY A 96 19.23 -2.51 -49.14
C GLY A 96 18.35 -2.35 -47.89
N ASN A 97 18.81 -2.79 -46.72
CA ASN A 97 18.05 -2.77 -45.46
C ASN A 97 17.43 -1.39 -45.17
N GLY A 98 16.13 -1.35 -44.89
CA GLY A 98 15.38 -0.10 -44.65
C GLY A 98 14.86 0.59 -45.91
N THR A 99 14.96 -0.04 -47.08
CA THR A 99 14.40 0.45 -48.36
C THR A 99 13.32 -0.50 -48.89
N ASP A 100 12.50 -0.02 -49.85
CA ASP A 100 11.43 -0.81 -50.45
C ASP A 100 11.92 -1.95 -51.35
N VAL A 101 13.21 -1.96 -51.69
CA VAL A 101 13.87 -3.03 -52.45
C VAL A 101 14.73 -3.93 -51.55
N ALA A 102 14.52 -3.86 -50.23
CA ALA A 102 15.25 -4.67 -49.28
C ALA A 102 15.07 -6.17 -49.56
N ARG A 103 16.15 -6.93 -49.50
CA ARG A 103 16.14 -8.39 -49.66
C ARG A 103 16.91 -9.02 -48.53
N ALA A 104 16.25 -9.81 -47.70
CA ALA A 104 16.85 -10.43 -46.53
C ALA A 104 17.02 -11.94 -46.71
N GLY A 105 18.15 -12.46 -46.25
CA GLY A 105 18.47 -13.87 -46.24
C GLY A 105 18.86 -14.35 -44.85
N ALA A 106 18.71 -15.66 -44.64
CA ALA A 106 19.03 -16.37 -43.41
C ALA A 106 20.02 -17.50 -43.72
N GLY A 107 21.13 -17.54 -42.98
CA GLY A 107 22.18 -18.54 -43.11
C GLY A 107 22.20 -19.47 -41.91
N VAL A 108 22.25 -20.78 -42.14
CA VAL A 108 22.42 -21.80 -41.09
C VAL A 108 23.58 -22.70 -41.47
N TYR A 109 24.61 -22.77 -40.62
CA TYR A 109 25.84 -23.50 -40.89
C TYR A 109 26.19 -24.47 -39.76
N PHE A 110 26.32 -25.76 -40.11
CA PHE A 110 26.66 -26.86 -39.20
C PHE A 110 28.11 -27.34 -39.37
N GLY A 111 28.82 -26.87 -40.39
CA GLY A 111 30.19 -27.28 -40.69
C GLY A 111 30.42 -27.59 -42.17
N PRO A 112 31.69 -27.81 -42.57
CA PRO A 112 32.05 -28.07 -43.97
C PRO A 112 31.32 -29.31 -44.50
N ASN A 113 30.78 -29.23 -45.72
CA ASN A 113 30.09 -30.33 -46.41
C ASN A 113 28.86 -30.92 -45.68
N SER A 114 28.34 -30.25 -44.65
CA SER A 114 27.10 -30.67 -43.99
C SER A 114 25.91 -30.46 -44.93
N SER A 115 25.14 -31.53 -45.18
CA SER A 115 23.87 -31.47 -45.92
C SER A 115 22.79 -30.64 -45.21
N ARG A 116 23.01 -30.29 -43.93
CA ARG A 116 22.13 -29.44 -43.11
C ARG A 116 22.39 -27.95 -43.27
N ASN A 117 23.40 -27.54 -44.03
CA ASN A 117 23.68 -26.12 -44.28
C ASN A 117 22.57 -25.52 -45.15
N MET A 118 22.08 -24.34 -44.79
CA MET A 118 20.95 -23.69 -45.45
C MET A 118 21.27 -22.24 -45.80
N ALA A 119 20.96 -21.84 -47.04
CA ALA A 119 20.87 -20.47 -47.49
C ALA A 119 19.42 -20.20 -47.89
N LEU A 120 18.73 -19.33 -47.16
CA LEU A 120 17.26 -19.19 -47.27
C LEU A 120 16.86 -17.75 -47.49
N ARG A 121 15.89 -17.54 -48.38
CA ARG A 121 15.18 -16.26 -48.47
C ARG A 121 14.26 -16.08 -47.27
N VAL A 122 14.29 -14.90 -46.64
CA VAL A 122 13.44 -14.59 -45.49
C VAL A 122 12.02 -14.23 -45.97
N PRO A 123 10.96 -14.84 -45.43
CA PRO A 123 9.58 -14.47 -45.76
C PRO A 123 9.11 -13.24 -44.97
N GLY A 124 8.33 -12.35 -45.59
CA GLY A 124 7.75 -11.17 -44.93
C GLY A 124 8.70 -9.97 -44.86
N ALA A 125 8.79 -9.29 -43.72
CA ALA A 125 9.57 -8.05 -43.60
C ALA A 125 11.08 -8.27 -43.84
N GLN A 126 11.64 -7.61 -44.86
CA GLN A 126 13.03 -7.83 -45.27
C GLN A 126 14.00 -7.01 -44.39
N THR A 127 14.43 -7.58 -43.27
CA THR A 127 15.38 -6.96 -42.34
C THR A 127 16.42 -7.97 -41.85
N ASN A 128 17.61 -7.49 -41.47
CA ASN A 128 18.65 -8.34 -40.91
C ASN A 128 18.15 -9.10 -39.65
N ASN A 129 17.57 -8.40 -38.68
CA ASN A 129 17.03 -9.02 -37.45
C ASN A 129 15.99 -10.12 -37.70
N ARG A 130 15.20 -10.02 -38.77
CA ARG A 130 14.25 -11.08 -39.16
C ARG A 130 14.98 -12.27 -39.78
N GLY A 131 16.04 -12.02 -40.56
CA GLY A 131 16.93 -13.07 -41.07
C GLY A 131 17.53 -13.90 -39.95
N GLU A 132 18.05 -13.25 -38.92
CA GLU A 132 18.60 -13.93 -37.73
C GLU A 132 17.57 -14.76 -36.97
N ALA A 133 16.39 -14.21 -36.72
CA ALA A 133 15.29 -14.95 -36.09
C ALA A 133 14.86 -16.15 -36.95
N TYR A 134 14.78 -15.98 -38.27
CA TYR A 134 14.38 -17.03 -39.20
C TYR A 134 15.44 -18.14 -39.31
N ALA A 135 16.73 -17.79 -39.25
CA ALA A 135 17.83 -18.75 -39.21
C ALA A 135 17.77 -19.62 -37.94
N LEU A 136 17.51 -19.02 -36.77
CA LEU A 136 17.29 -19.77 -35.52
C LEU A 136 16.10 -20.73 -35.62
N LEU A 137 14.96 -20.25 -36.15
CA LEU A 137 13.79 -21.08 -36.37
C LEU A 137 14.14 -22.32 -37.22
N LYS A 138 14.86 -22.11 -38.33
CA LYS A 138 15.23 -23.19 -39.26
C LYS A 138 16.23 -24.17 -38.67
N ALA A 139 17.21 -23.69 -37.92
CA ALA A 139 18.13 -24.55 -37.17
C ALA A 139 17.36 -25.48 -36.21
N LEU A 140 16.35 -24.96 -35.50
CA LEU A 140 15.54 -25.74 -34.57
C LEU A 140 14.61 -26.76 -35.24
N GLN A 141 14.23 -26.57 -36.51
CA GLN A 141 13.43 -27.54 -37.26
C GLN A 141 14.24 -28.74 -37.76
N VAL A 142 15.56 -28.58 -37.93
CA VAL A 142 16.43 -29.60 -38.50
C VAL A 142 17.05 -30.52 -37.44
N ILE A 143 17.20 -30.04 -36.20
CA ILE A 143 17.82 -30.79 -35.10
C ILE A 143 16.75 -31.48 -34.26
N HIS A 144 16.94 -32.77 -33.96
CA HIS A 144 15.98 -33.54 -33.17
C HIS A 144 15.79 -32.94 -31.77
N THR A 145 14.58 -33.11 -31.21
CA THR A 145 14.14 -32.44 -29.98
C THR A 145 14.84 -32.91 -28.72
N ASP A 146 15.51 -34.06 -28.78
CA ASP A 146 16.30 -34.70 -27.72
C ASP A 146 17.81 -34.45 -27.84
N GLU A 147 18.27 -33.70 -28.85
CA GLU A 147 19.69 -33.34 -28.97
C GLU A 147 19.98 -31.97 -28.32
N SER A 148 21.03 -31.88 -27.51
CA SER A 148 21.49 -30.59 -26.99
C SER A 148 22.07 -29.73 -28.12
N ILE A 149 21.84 -28.42 -28.08
CA ILE A 149 22.26 -27.50 -29.17
C ILE A 149 22.96 -26.26 -28.61
N SER A 150 24.08 -25.89 -29.25
CA SER A 150 24.78 -24.62 -29.04
C SER A 150 24.68 -23.76 -30.30
N VAL A 151 23.92 -22.67 -30.21
CA VAL A 151 23.69 -21.74 -31.33
C VAL A 151 24.62 -20.54 -31.19
N TYR A 152 25.45 -20.30 -32.19
CA TYR A 152 26.34 -19.15 -32.27
C TYR A 152 25.73 -18.08 -33.18
N SER A 153 25.57 -16.86 -32.65
CA SER A 153 25.02 -15.70 -33.38
C SER A 153 25.62 -14.40 -32.82
N ASP A 154 25.76 -13.37 -33.64
CA ASP A 154 26.14 -12.04 -33.18
C ASP A 154 24.92 -11.14 -32.88
N SER A 155 23.70 -11.61 -33.20
CA SER A 155 22.44 -10.93 -32.91
C SER A 155 22.06 -10.97 -31.43
N LEU A 156 22.48 -9.94 -30.70
CA LEU A 156 22.04 -9.71 -29.32
C LEU A 156 20.50 -9.58 -29.24
N TYR A 157 19.86 -9.08 -30.30
CA TYR A 157 18.41 -8.98 -30.41
C TYR A 157 17.72 -10.35 -30.28
N VAL A 158 18.17 -11.36 -31.04
CA VAL A 158 17.61 -12.73 -30.96
C VAL A 158 17.94 -13.36 -29.61
N ILE A 159 19.20 -13.24 -29.17
CA ILE A 159 19.66 -13.85 -27.91
C ILE A 159 18.86 -13.30 -26.71
N GLN A 160 18.74 -11.98 -26.58
CA GLN A 160 18.00 -11.36 -25.48
C GLN A 160 16.49 -11.61 -25.55
N THR A 161 15.92 -11.64 -26.77
CA THR A 161 14.49 -11.91 -26.93
C THR A 161 14.15 -13.32 -26.42
N ILE A 162 14.97 -14.33 -26.72
CA ILE A 162 14.73 -15.71 -26.30
C ILE A 162 15.08 -15.96 -24.83
N THR A 163 16.16 -15.37 -24.34
CA THR A 163 16.72 -15.69 -23.00
C THR A 163 16.32 -14.73 -21.88
N VAL A 164 15.74 -13.57 -22.20
CA VAL A 164 15.36 -12.55 -21.19
C VAL A 164 13.91 -12.13 -21.35
N SER A 165 13.53 -11.64 -22.53
CA SER A 165 12.24 -10.96 -22.71
C SER A 165 11.08 -11.88 -23.13
N ALA A 166 11.36 -13.14 -23.48
CA ALA A 166 10.35 -14.09 -23.97
C ALA A 166 9.14 -14.27 -23.03
N PRO A 167 9.28 -14.39 -21.69
CA PRO A 167 8.12 -14.51 -20.79
C PRO A 167 7.20 -13.29 -20.84
N GLN A 168 7.77 -12.09 -20.94
CA GLN A 168 6.99 -10.85 -21.05
C GLN A 168 6.27 -10.78 -22.41
N HIS A 169 6.95 -11.11 -23.51
CA HIS A 169 6.35 -11.10 -24.84
C HIS A 169 5.26 -12.18 -25.00
N ALA A 170 5.44 -13.35 -24.38
CA ALA A 170 4.43 -14.40 -24.35
C ALA A 170 3.15 -13.93 -23.64
N ALA A 171 3.28 -13.27 -22.47
CA ALA A 171 2.14 -12.70 -21.74
C ALA A 171 1.41 -11.59 -22.52
N GLN A 172 2.13 -10.88 -23.40
CA GLN A 172 1.59 -9.83 -24.27
C GLN A 172 1.08 -10.36 -25.63
N GLY A 173 1.08 -11.70 -25.84
CA GLY A 173 0.61 -12.32 -27.07
C GLY A 173 1.51 -12.07 -28.28
N TRP A 174 2.83 -11.93 -28.08
CA TRP A 174 3.84 -11.74 -29.13
C TRP A 174 3.62 -10.49 -30.01
N ARG A 175 3.15 -9.40 -29.42
CA ARG A 175 2.99 -8.08 -30.08
C ARG A 175 4.32 -7.32 -30.15
N LEU A 176 5.22 -7.77 -31.02
CA LEU A 176 6.51 -7.12 -31.30
C LEU A 176 6.93 -7.37 -32.76
N PRO A 177 7.91 -6.61 -33.31
CA PRO A 177 8.53 -6.95 -34.59
C PRO A 177 9.04 -8.40 -34.57
N ASN A 178 8.74 -9.16 -35.62
CA ASN A 178 9.09 -10.59 -35.76
C ASN A 178 8.43 -11.53 -34.73
N GLY A 179 7.39 -11.07 -34.02
CA GLY A 179 6.68 -11.87 -33.02
C GLY A 179 6.03 -13.14 -33.57
N ASP A 180 5.71 -13.16 -34.87
CA ASP A 180 5.23 -14.33 -35.59
C ASP A 180 6.25 -15.48 -35.60
N ILE A 181 7.52 -15.16 -35.86
CA ILE A 181 8.63 -16.13 -35.86
C ILE A 181 9.02 -16.51 -34.42
N PHE A 182 9.14 -15.53 -33.52
CA PHE A 182 9.54 -15.79 -32.13
C PHE A 182 8.56 -16.69 -31.38
N ARG A 183 7.26 -16.54 -31.63
CA ARG A 183 6.24 -17.43 -31.06
C ARG A 183 6.49 -18.88 -31.43
N ASP A 184 6.84 -19.16 -32.68
CA ASP A 184 7.06 -20.52 -33.17
C ASP A 184 8.41 -21.07 -32.70
N ILE A 185 9.45 -20.23 -32.57
CA ILE A 185 10.72 -20.59 -31.92
C ILE A 185 10.47 -21.04 -30.48
N VAL A 186 9.70 -20.29 -29.69
CA VAL A 186 9.40 -20.65 -28.30
C VAL A 186 8.63 -21.96 -28.22
N ARG A 187 7.65 -22.18 -29.10
CA ARG A 187 6.91 -23.46 -29.16
C ARG A 187 7.80 -24.63 -29.51
N LEU A 188 8.71 -24.47 -30.48
CA LEU A 188 9.71 -25.49 -30.80
C LEU A 188 10.58 -25.79 -29.58
N ILE A 189 11.04 -24.78 -28.84
CA ILE A 189 11.83 -25.00 -27.61
C ILE A 189 11.00 -25.71 -26.53
N GLN A 190 9.71 -25.39 -26.37
CA GLN A 190 8.85 -26.03 -25.37
C GLN A 190 8.72 -27.54 -25.57
N ILE A 191 8.63 -28.00 -26.83
CA ILE A 191 8.53 -29.43 -27.15
C ILE A 191 9.88 -30.17 -27.10
N ARG A 192 11.01 -29.44 -26.98
CA ARG A 192 12.33 -30.06 -26.81
C ARG A 192 12.47 -30.66 -25.41
N THR A 193 13.08 -31.84 -25.36
CA THR A 193 13.48 -32.49 -24.10
C THR A 193 14.92 -32.13 -23.73
N ALA A 194 15.74 -31.73 -24.70
CA ALA A 194 17.13 -31.30 -24.51
C ALA A 194 17.29 -29.77 -24.49
N PRO A 195 18.37 -29.26 -23.85
CA PRO A 195 18.59 -27.83 -23.68
C PRO A 195 19.18 -27.14 -24.92
N ILE A 196 18.96 -25.84 -25.00
CA ILE A 196 19.58 -24.91 -25.95
C ILE A 196 20.44 -23.87 -25.22
N CYS A 197 21.65 -23.65 -25.72
CA CYS A 197 22.54 -22.58 -25.29
C CYS A 197 22.80 -21.61 -26.46
N LEU A 198 22.42 -20.33 -26.29
CA LEU A 198 22.74 -19.28 -27.26
C LEU A 198 24.06 -18.60 -26.88
N ILE A 199 25.02 -18.57 -27.79
CA ILE A 199 26.38 -18.09 -27.56
C ILE A 199 26.61 -16.87 -28.44
N GLN A 200 26.86 -15.73 -27.80
CA GLN A 200 27.18 -14.51 -28.52
C GLN A 200 28.59 -14.60 -29.11
N VAL A 201 28.70 -14.37 -30.42
CA VAL A 201 29.98 -14.21 -31.11
C VAL A 201 30.17 -12.76 -31.56
N LYS A 202 31.41 -12.36 -31.88
CA LYS A 202 31.70 -11.04 -32.45
C LYS A 202 31.46 -11.09 -33.96
N GLY A 203 30.59 -10.23 -34.47
CA GLY A 203 30.45 -10.02 -35.91
C GLY A 203 31.77 -9.58 -36.55
N HIS A 204 32.04 -10.08 -37.76
CA HIS A 204 33.23 -9.75 -38.57
C HIS A 204 34.58 -9.93 -37.84
N SER A 205 34.74 -11.02 -37.07
CA SER A 205 35.94 -11.30 -36.27
C SER A 205 36.96 -12.25 -36.90
N GLY A 206 36.74 -12.67 -38.16
CA GLY A 206 37.61 -13.64 -38.86
C GLY A 206 37.41 -15.08 -38.38
N ASN A 207 36.24 -15.39 -37.79
CA ASN A 207 35.87 -16.75 -37.43
C ASN A 207 35.27 -17.44 -38.66
N ASN A 208 36.04 -18.36 -39.25
CA ASN A 208 35.71 -19.08 -40.47
C ASN A 208 34.31 -19.75 -40.46
N HIS A 209 33.76 -20.09 -39.28
CA HIS A 209 32.42 -20.68 -39.17
C HIS A 209 31.29 -19.65 -39.17
N HIS A 210 31.47 -18.49 -38.53
CA HIS A 210 30.49 -17.40 -38.55
C HIS A 210 30.46 -16.73 -39.92
N ASP A 211 31.63 -16.50 -40.51
CA ASP A 211 31.77 -15.94 -41.86
C ASP A 211 31.10 -16.84 -42.92
N GLN A 212 31.00 -18.14 -42.65
CA GLN A 212 30.28 -19.07 -43.52
C GLN A 212 28.76 -19.00 -43.36
N ALA A 213 28.25 -18.74 -42.14
CA ALA A 213 26.83 -18.46 -41.92
C ALA A 213 26.42 -17.13 -42.58
N ASP A 214 27.24 -16.09 -42.46
CA ASP A 214 27.06 -14.82 -43.17
C ASP A 214 27.03 -15.02 -44.70
N ARG A 215 27.98 -15.77 -45.26
CA ARG A 215 27.97 -16.11 -46.69
C ARG A 215 26.67 -16.79 -47.12
N LEU A 216 26.17 -17.75 -46.34
CA LEU A 216 24.89 -18.42 -46.64
C LEU A 216 23.70 -17.47 -46.52
N ALA A 217 23.72 -16.53 -45.56
CA ALA A 217 22.69 -15.51 -45.42
C ALA A 217 22.67 -14.57 -46.63
N ASN A 218 23.84 -14.14 -47.12
CA ASN A 218 23.94 -13.33 -48.34
C ASN A 218 23.43 -14.08 -49.59
N ILE A 219 23.79 -15.36 -49.76
CA ILE A 219 23.24 -16.22 -50.83
C ILE A 219 21.71 -16.30 -50.71
N GLY A 220 21.19 -16.48 -49.50
CA GLY A 220 19.75 -16.51 -49.23
C GLY A 220 19.03 -15.21 -49.59
N ALA A 221 19.68 -14.05 -49.43
CA ALA A 221 19.13 -12.76 -49.79
C ALA A 221 18.93 -12.61 -51.30
N ASP A 222 19.80 -13.25 -52.10
CA ASP A 222 19.74 -13.25 -53.56
C ASP A 222 18.79 -14.31 -54.14
N CYS A 223 18.29 -15.24 -53.33
CA CYS A 223 17.27 -16.19 -53.77
C CYS A 223 15.93 -15.50 -54.14
N PRO A 224 15.10 -16.12 -55.01
CA PRO A 224 13.78 -15.60 -55.34
C PRO A 224 12.90 -15.36 -54.12
N GLU A 225 11.96 -14.42 -54.26
CA GLU A 225 11.02 -14.09 -53.19
C GLU A 225 10.13 -15.29 -52.82
N VAL A 226 9.86 -15.44 -51.53
CA VAL A 226 9.09 -16.56 -50.98
C VAL A 226 7.76 -16.07 -50.40
N PRO A 227 6.71 -16.92 -50.35
CA PRO A 227 5.42 -16.54 -49.77
C PRO A 227 5.53 -16.01 -48.34
N ALA A 228 4.52 -15.24 -47.92
CA ALA A 228 4.43 -14.74 -46.56
C ALA A 228 4.52 -15.86 -45.52
N TYR A 229 5.16 -15.57 -44.38
CA TYR A 229 5.38 -16.56 -43.32
C TYR A 229 4.06 -17.09 -42.78
N GLN A 230 3.87 -18.41 -42.85
CA GLN A 230 2.75 -19.10 -42.22
C GLN A 230 3.26 -19.78 -40.95
N SER A 231 2.51 -19.64 -39.85
CA SER A 231 2.92 -20.20 -38.57
C SER A 231 2.87 -21.72 -38.55
N LEU A 232 3.80 -22.32 -37.84
CA LEU A 232 3.95 -23.77 -37.77
C LEU A 232 2.81 -24.43 -36.96
N LEU A 233 2.29 -25.53 -37.48
CA LEU A 233 1.44 -26.45 -36.73
C LEU A 233 2.34 -27.33 -35.84
N ILE A 234 2.51 -26.92 -34.58
CA ILE A 234 3.37 -27.61 -33.61
C ILE A 234 2.47 -28.36 -32.60
N PRO A 235 2.63 -29.68 -32.42
CA PRO A 235 1.85 -30.44 -31.46
C PRO A 235 2.21 -30.07 -30.01
N LEU A 236 1.31 -30.36 -29.06
CA LEU A 236 1.57 -30.13 -27.63
C LEU A 236 2.70 -31.04 -27.12
N PRO A 237 3.45 -30.62 -26.08
CA PRO A 237 4.50 -31.43 -25.48
C PRO A 237 3.94 -32.77 -24.97
N ILE A 238 4.57 -33.89 -25.35
CA ILE A 238 4.19 -35.22 -24.87
C ILE A 238 4.78 -35.41 -23.46
N PRO A 239 4.00 -35.86 -22.44
CA PRO A 239 4.53 -36.14 -21.11
C PRO A 239 5.64 -37.19 -21.15
N THR A 240 6.77 -36.94 -20.49
CA THR A 240 7.91 -37.86 -20.44
C THR A 240 8.02 -38.54 -19.07
N ASN A 241 8.27 -39.85 -19.04
CA ASN A 241 8.52 -40.59 -17.80
C ASN A 241 9.96 -40.48 -17.26
N ARG A 242 10.80 -39.63 -17.86
CA ARG A 242 12.19 -39.40 -17.42
C ARG A 242 12.23 -38.36 -16.29
N PRO A 243 13.06 -38.54 -15.26
CA PRO A 243 13.23 -37.53 -14.22
C PRO A 243 13.84 -36.26 -14.81
N SER A 244 13.24 -35.10 -14.52
CA SER A 244 13.75 -33.80 -14.92
C SER A 244 15.04 -33.44 -14.19
N LEU A 245 15.90 -32.63 -14.81
CA LEU A 245 17.11 -32.09 -14.17
C LEU A 245 16.77 -30.74 -13.48
N PRO A 246 16.59 -30.69 -12.15
CA PRO A 246 15.97 -29.55 -11.45
C PRO A 246 16.80 -28.26 -11.47
N ASN A 247 18.10 -28.34 -11.76
CA ASN A 247 19.03 -27.20 -11.70
C ASN A 247 19.57 -26.77 -13.07
N LEU A 248 19.03 -27.30 -14.17
CA LEU A 248 19.47 -26.95 -15.54
C LEU A 248 18.34 -26.25 -16.30
N LEU A 249 18.58 -25.02 -16.75
CA LEU A 249 17.63 -24.30 -17.59
C LEU A 249 17.59 -24.92 -19.00
N LYS A 250 16.38 -25.14 -19.53
CA LYS A 250 16.19 -25.57 -20.93
C LYS A 250 16.76 -24.54 -21.92
N VAL A 251 16.78 -23.26 -21.55
CA VAL A 251 17.33 -22.16 -22.35
C VAL A 251 18.36 -21.39 -21.53
N SER A 252 19.55 -21.19 -22.09
CA SER A 252 20.62 -20.40 -21.48
C SER A 252 21.37 -19.55 -22.51
N ALA A 253 22.09 -18.53 -22.05
CA ALA A 253 22.94 -17.71 -22.92
C ALA A 253 24.36 -17.52 -22.36
N LYS A 254 25.36 -17.46 -23.25
CA LYS A 254 26.73 -17.02 -22.95
C LYS A 254 27.01 -15.74 -23.72
N LEU A 255 26.97 -14.61 -23.02
CA LEU A 255 27.23 -13.29 -23.59
C LEU A 255 28.72 -12.93 -23.47
N LEU A 256 29.21 -12.12 -24.41
CA LEU A 256 30.58 -11.60 -24.34
C LEU A 256 30.70 -10.59 -23.18
N PRO A 257 31.85 -10.51 -22.50
CA PRO A 257 32.09 -9.49 -21.49
C PRO A 257 31.97 -8.08 -22.09
N VAL A 258 31.13 -7.24 -21.49
CA VAL A 258 30.96 -5.85 -21.93
C VAL A 258 32.18 -5.03 -21.49
N PRO A 259 32.92 -4.36 -22.39
CA PRO A 259 33.89 -3.35 -21.98
C PRO A 259 33.15 -2.17 -21.34
N VAL A 260 33.57 -1.75 -20.14
CA VAL A 260 33.04 -0.55 -19.50
C VAL A 260 33.54 0.67 -20.27
N THR A 261 32.73 1.19 -21.20
CA THR A 261 33.00 2.45 -21.89
C THR A 261 32.32 3.60 -21.15
N GLU A 262 33.13 4.42 -20.46
CA GLU A 262 32.72 5.72 -19.94
C GLU A 262 32.18 6.59 -21.07
N LYS A 263 30.93 7.07 -20.94
CA LYS A 263 30.37 8.08 -21.84
C LYS A 263 31.12 9.40 -21.67
N ARG A 264 32.01 9.70 -22.64
CA ARG A 264 32.55 11.04 -22.90
C ARG A 264 31.41 12.00 -23.26
N LEU A 265 31.15 12.96 -22.37
CA LEU A 265 30.42 14.19 -22.69
C LEU A 265 31.36 15.13 -23.44
N THR A 266 31.09 15.37 -24.72
CA THR A 266 31.79 16.39 -25.51
C THR A 266 31.27 17.78 -25.12
N LEU A 267 32.10 18.53 -24.39
CA LEU A 267 32.00 19.98 -24.25
C LEU A 267 32.66 20.63 -25.48
N ARG A 268 31.91 21.40 -26.25
CA ARG A 268 32.47 22.47 -27.08
C ARG A 268 32.29 23.78 -26.33
N ALA A 269 33.40 24.40 -25.98
CA ALA A 269 33.48 25.81 -25.68
C ALA A 269 33.97 26.52 -26.95
N ASP A 270 33.37 27.65 -27.30
CA ASP A 270 34.09 28.81 -27.79
C ASP A 270 33.27 30.10 -27.57
N THR A 271 33.89 30.98 -26.78
CA THR A 271 34.01 32.44 -26.90
C THR A 271 32.89 33.29 -27.51
N LEU A 272 32.34 34.22 -26.70
CA LEU A 272 32.50 35.67 -26.94
C LEU A 272 31.96 36.49 -25.76
N SER A 273 32.78 37.46 -25.36
CA SER A 273 32.58 38.40 -24.27
C SER A 273 31.67 39.58 -24.63
N SER A 274 31.15 40.17 -23.55
CA SER A 274 30.67 41.54 -23.35
C SER A 274 29.37 42.01 -24.03
N LEU A 275 28.67 42.85 -23.24
CA LEU A 275 27.51 43.71 -23.52
C LEU A 275 26.10 43.16 -23.18
N ASN A 276 25.47 43.94 -22.31
CA ASN A 276 24.03 44.17 -22.12
C ASN A 276 23.35 43.47 -20.93
N THR A 277 23.31 44.22 -19.83
CA THR A 277 22.49 44.06 -18.62
C THR A 277 20.98 43.96 -18.87
N HIS A 278 20.49 44.20 -20.10
CA HIS A 278 19.11 43.90 -20.53
C HIS A 278 18.87 42.46 -21.01
N ARG A 279 19.91 41.68 -21.36
CA ARG A 279 19.76 40.26 -21.78
C ARG A 279 19.58 39.30 -20.61
N ASP A 280 19.96 39.67 -19.40
CA ASP A 280 19.92 38.79 -18.22
C ASP A 280 18.52 38.58 -17.64
N THR A 281 17.62 39.55 -17.77
CA THR A 281 16.20 39.38 -17.41
C THR A 281 15.50 38.44 -18.39
N HIS A 282 15.77 38.56 -19.70
CA HIS A 282 15.27 37.63 -20.71
C HIS A 282 15.87 36.23 -20.57
N ARG A 283 17.17 36.09 -20.28
CA ARG A 283 17.82 34.79 -20.01
C ARG A 283 17.31 34.14 -18.72
N LYS A 284 17.07 34.91 -17.65
CA LYS A 284 16.42 34.41 -16.43
C LYS A 284 14.98 33.95 -16.69
N ARG A 285 14.19 34.75 -17.42
CA ARG A 285 12.82 34.39 -17.82
C ARG A 285 12.80 33.13 -18.70
N ASN A 286 13.69 33.03 -19.68
CA ASN A 286 13.81 31.84 -20.53
C ASN A 286 14.32 30.61 -19.77
N ARG A 287 15.19 30.77 -18.77
CA ARG A 287 15.60 29.67 -17.87
C ARG A 287 14.43 29.19 -17.00
N ILE A 288 13.63 30.11 -16.46
CA ILE A 288 12.43 29.76 -15.68
C ILE A 288 11.40 29.06 -16.56
N ILE A 289 11.14 29.57 -17.76
CA ILE A 289 10.22 28.93 -18.73
C ILE A 289 10.73 27.55 -19.12
N LYS A 290 12.03 27.40 -19.42
CA LYS A 290 12.62 26.10 -19.76
C LYS A 290 12.52 25.12 -18.59
N GLN A 291 12.82 25.57 -17.37
CA GLN A 291 12.67 24.76 -16.16
C GLN A 291 11.20 24.38 -15.90
N GLN A 292 10.26 25.31 -16.10
CA GLN A 292 8.83 25.05 -16.01
C GLN A 292 8.40 24.02 -17.06
N MET A 293 8.88 24.10 -18.30
CA MET A 293 8.62 23.11 -19.35
C MET A 293 9.18 21.73 -18.98
N GLU A 294 10.42 21.63 -18.52
CA GLU A 294 11.03 20.37 -18.06
C GLU A 294 10.26 19.77 -16.86
N TRP A 295 9.76 20.62 -15.96
CA TRP A 295 8.97 20.19 -14.81
C TRP A 295 7.54 19.82 -15.21
N ARG A 296 6.99 20.47 -16.23
CA ARG A 296 5.70 20.15 -16.83
C ARG A 296 5.75 18.80 -17.53
N GLU A 297 6.82 18.49 -18.28
CA GLU A 297 7.03 17.17 -18.88
C GLU A 297 7.15 16.06 -17.82
N LYS A 298 7.63 16.38 -16.62
CA LYS A 298 7.65 15.43 -15.50
C LYS A 298 6.30 15.29 -14.79
N LEU A 299 5.37 16.21 -15.05
CA LEU A 299 4.00 16.17 -14.52
C LEU A 299 3.01 15.58 -15.53
N VAL A 300 3.20 15.89 -16.82
CA VAL A 300 2.35 15.56 -17.96
C VAL A 300 2.98 14.42 -18.76
N GLY A 301 2.20 13.38 -19.09
CA GLY A 301 2.70 12.25 -19.89
C GLY A 301 3.51 11.21 -19.10
N VAL A 302 3.44 11.25 -17.77
CA VAL A 302 3.96 10.16 -16.93
C VAL A 302 2.88 9.08 -16.78
N ASP A 303 2.96 8.06 -17.64
CA ASP A 303 2.13 6.84 -17.54
C ASP A 303 2.37 6.12 -16.20
N ASN A 304 3.59 6.28 -15.66
CA ASN A 304 3.97 5.74 -14.37
C ASN A 304 3.43 6.60 -13.20
N LEU A 305 2.25 6.23 -12.68
CA LEU A 305 1.59 6.88 -11.53
C LEU A 305 2.53 7.16 -10.34
N ARG A 306 3.54 6.30 -10.11
CA ARG A 306 4.51 6.47 -9.02
C ARG A 306 5.43 7.66 -9.25
N LEU A 307 6.00 7.81 -10.45
CA LEU A 307 6.90 8.92 -10.75
C LEU A 307 6.16 10.27 -10.68
N PHE A 308 4.90 10.29 -11.10
CA PHE A 308 4.01 11.44 -10.93
C PHE A 308 3.91 11.83 -9.45
N TRP A 309 3.54 10.88 -8.57
CA TRP A 309 3.36 11.18 -7.14
C TRP A 309 4.65 11.54 -6.41
N ASP A 310 5.77 10.88 -6.71
CA ASP A 310 7.08 11.21 -6.14
C ASP A 310 7.47 12.66 -6.48
N PHE A 311 7.21 13.08 -7.74
CA PHE A 311 7.46 14.44 -8.20
C PHE A 311 6.50 15.47 -7.57
N THR A 312 5.20 15.21 -7.59
CA THR A 312 4.18 16.11 -7.00
C THR A 312 4.42 16.32 -5.51
N LYS A 313 4.66 15.24 -4.74
CA LYS A 313 4.96 15.34 -3.30
C LYS A 313 6.19 16.19 -3.06
N LYS A 314 7.27 16.00 -3.84
CA LYS A 314 8.48 16.82 -3.74
C LYS A 314 8.22 18.32 -3.96
N LEU A 315 7.31 18.66 -4.87
CA LEU A 315 6.96 20.06 -5.14
C LEU A 315 6.06 20.68 -4.06
N MET A 316 5.22 19.87 -3.42
CA MET A 316 4.26 20.30 -2.38
C MET A 316 4.85 20.28 -0.96
N SER A 317 5.87 19.45 -0.70
CA SER A 317 6.51 19.37 0.61
C SER A 317 7.29 20.65 0.92
N PRO A 318 7.13 21.22 2.13
CA PRO A 318 8.02 22.28 2.59
C PRO A 318 9.48 21.76 2.61
N LYS A 319 10.45 22.65 2.40
CA LYS A 319 11.86 22.27 2.60
C LYS A 319 12.02 21.84 4.06
N PRO A 320 12.59 20.66 4.35
CA PRO A 320 12.87 20.28 5.73
C PRO A 320 13.80 21.31 6.35
N MET A 321 13.40 21.90 7.47
CA MET A 321 14.32 22.70 8.27
C MET A 321 15.33 21.76 8.92
N PRO A 322 16.62 22.10 8.94
CA PRO A 322 17.58 21.33 9.72
C PRO A 322 17.13 21.34 11.19
N PRO A 323 17.05 20.17 11.83
CA PRO A 323 16.62 20.09 13.23
C PRO A 323 17.67 20.74 14.12
N SER A 324 17.24 21.27 15.25
CA SER A 324 18.10 21.98 16.21
C SER A 324 18.77 21.06 17.23
N PHE A 325 18.59 19.74 17.11
CA PHE A 325 19.06 18.74 18.07
C PHE A 325 19.63 17.50 17.35
N THR A 326 20.44 16.74 18.09
CA THR A 326 21.21 15.56 17.67
C THR A 326 20.40 14.26 17.77
N ALA A 327 20.92 13.16 17.22
CA ALA A 327 20.31 11.85 17.41
C ALA A 327 20.28 11.39 18.88
N GLU A 328 21.25 11.80 19.71
CA GLU A 328 21.33 11.42 21.12
C GLU A 328 20.27 12.17 21.96
N GLU A 329 20.06 13.47 21.72
CA GLU A 329 19.00 14.23 22.40
C GLU A 329 17.59 13.70 22.06
N LEU A 330 17.37 13.26 20.81
CA LEU A 330 16.12 12.59 20.44
C LEU A 330 15.99 11.20 21.10
N LYS A 331 17.12 10.49 21.24
CA LYS A 331 17.18 9.20 21.93
C LYS A 331 16.77 9.34 23.39
N GLU A 332 17.26 10.33 24.12
CA GLU A 332 16.83 10.57 25.52
C GLU A 332 15.30 10.66 25.65
N THR A 333 14.66 11.39 24.73
CA THR A 333 13.19 11.51 24.70
C THR A 333 12.49 10.17 24.43
N PHE A 334 12.98 9.39 23.47
CA PHE A 334 12.37 8.10 23.14
C PHE A 334 12.64 7.06 24.21
N GLU A 335 13.84 7.05 24.78
CA GLU A 335 14.25 6.17 25.86
C GLU A 335 13.41 6.40 27.11
N ILE A 336 13.14 7.65 27.50
CA ILE A 336 12.25 7.96 28.64
C ILE A 336 10.82 7.42 28.42
N ARG A 337 10.30 7.51 27.18
CA ARG A 337 8.95 6.98 26.85
C ARG A 337 8.88 5.45 26.92
N MET A 338 10.01 4.80 26.67
CA MET A 338 10.17 3.34 26.61
C MET A 338 10.71 2.75 27.92
N ASN A 339 11.21 3.61 28.80
CA ASN A 339 11.77 3.33 30.13
C ASN A 339 11.36 4.45 31.10
N PRO A 340 10.07 4.58 31.46
CA PRO A 340 9.60 5.64 32.33
C PRO A 340 10.27 5.58 33.71
N LEU A 341 10.39 6.76 34.34
CA LEU A 341 11.14 6.97 35.57
C LEU A 341 10.70 6.06 36.73
N THR A 342 11.65 5.79 37.62
CA THR A 342 11.45 5.13 38.91
C THR A 342 11.51 6.19 40.03
N PRO A 343 10.56 6.26 40.97
CA PRO A 343 9.44 5.34 41.16
C PRO A 343 8.30 5.54 40.14
N PRO A 344 7.57 4.47 39.79
CA PRO A 344 6.36 4.57 38.98
C PRO A 344 5.31 5.52 39.60
N PRO A 345 4.35 6.03 38.80
CA PRO A 345 3.28 6.90 39.30
C PRO A 345 2.53 6.30 40.50
N ALA A 346 2.24 7.13 41.51
CA ALA A 346 1.51 6.72 42.71
C ALA A 346 0.10 6.18 42.43
N SER A 347 -0.47 6.49 41.27
CA SER A 347 -1.75 5.95 40.80
C SER A 347 -1.70 4.44 40.53
N PHE A 348 -0.52 3.87 40.25
CA PHE A 348 -0.37 2.46 39.92
C PHE A 348 -0.47 1.54 41.14
N ASP A 349 -0.95 0.32 40.91
CA ASP A 349 -0.93 -0.74 41.90
C ASP A 349 0.45 -1.41 41.93
N LEU A 350 1.33 -0.93 42.82
CA LEU A 350 2.70 -1.43 42.87
C LEU A 350 2.79 -2.89 43.33
N GLN A 351 1.85 -3.34 44.18
CA GLN A 351 1.80 -4.73 44.60
C GLN A 351 1.46 -5.64 43.41
N MET A 352 0.44 -5.25 42.63
CA MET A 352 0.09 -5.96 41.40
C MET A 352 1.24 -5.95 40.38
N ARG A 353 1.98 -4.83 40.26
CA ARG A 353 3.13 -4.74 39.36
C ARG A 353 4.24 -5.71 39.74
N THR A 354 4.59 -5.75 41.02
CA THR A 354 5.59 -6.68 41.54
C THR A 354 5.14 -8.12 41.40
N LEU A 355 3.86 -8.41 41.65
CA LEU A 355 3.28 -9.74 41.45
C LEU A 355 3.37 -10.15 39.98
N ASN A 356 2.93 -9.29 39.05
CA ASN A 356 2.98 -9.56 37.62
C ASN A 356 4.42 -9.82 37.15
N HIS A 357 5.37 -9.01 37.61
CA HIS A 357 6.77 -9.22 37.28
C HIS A 357 7.31 -10.55 37.82
N THR A 358 6.96 -10.90 39.06
CA THR A 358 7.38 -12.17 39.69
C THR A 358 6.78 -13.38 38.98
N LEU A 359 5.49 -13.35 38.65
CA LEU A 359 4.82 -14.43 37.93
C LEU A 359 5.33 -14.56 36.49
N ALA A 360 5.60 -13.44 35.81
CA ALA A 360 6.15 -13.46 34.45
C ALA A 360 7.58 -14.01 34.41
N THR A 361 8.42 -13.68 35.40
CA THR A 361 9.81 -14.16 35.50
C THR A 361 9.93 -15.61 35.96
N THR A 362 8.97 -16.10 36.74
CA THR A 362 8.89 -17.52 37.14
C THR A 362 8.26 -18.42 36.08
N MET A 363 7.68 -17.83 35.03
CA MET A 363 7.13 -18.59 33.90
C MET A 363 8.23 -19.41 33.21
N PRO A 364 8.01 -20.70 32.92
CA PRO A 364 9.00 -21.54 32.24
C PRO A 364 9.51 -20.92 30.94
N ALA A 365 10.78 -21.13 30.60
CA ALA A 365 11.34 -20.67 29.33
C ALA A 365 10.65 -21.33 28.12
N CYS A 366 10.25 -22.59 28.27
CA CYS A 366 9.47 -23.34 27.30
C CYS A 366 8.11 -23.67 27.91
N THR A 367 7.03 -23.17 27.31
CA THR A 367 5.66 -23.42 27.74
C THR A 367 4.98 -24.45 26.84
N THR A 368 3.93 -25.09 27.34
CA THR A 368 3.14 -26.06 26.56
C THR A 368 1.96 -25.35 25.90
N ASP A 369 1.75 -25.67 24.62
CA ASP A 369 0.54 -25.33 23.88
C ASP A 369 -0.54 -26.35 24.18
N ASN A 370 -1.60 -25.88 24.85
CA ASN A 370 -2.76 -26.70 25.20
C ASN A 370 -3.97 -26.40 24.32
N THR A 371 -3.79 -25.62 23.24
CA THR A 371 -4.88 -25.29 22.33
C THR A 371 -5.21 -26.46 21.43
N ALA A 372 -6.50 -26.70 21.16
CA ALA A 372 -6.95 -27.83 20.34
C ALA A 372 -6.35 -27.84 18.91
N GLY A 373 -6.02 -26.66 18.37
CA GLY A 373 -5.43 -26.49 17.04
C GLY A 373 -3.89 -26.39 17.01
N SER A 374 -3.21 -26.49 18.16
CA SER A 374 -1.75 -26.23 18.26
C SER A 374 -1.35 -24.87 17.66
N PHE A 375 -2.15 -23.82 17.93
CA PHE A 375 -2.02 -22.49 17.33
C PHE A 375 -0.62 -21.89 17.49
N PHE A 376 0.07 -22.23 18.58
CA PHE A 376 1.35 -21.65 18.98
C PHE A 376 2.54 -22.59 18.73
N SER A 377 2.30 -23.90 18.54
CA SER A 377 3.37 -24.89 18.37
C SER A 377 3.50 -25.49 16.97
N ARG A 378 2.48 -25.35 16.11
CA ARG A 378 2.55 -25.83 14.72
C ARG A 378 3.70 -25.13 13.96
N PRO A 379 4.58 -25.83 13.22
CA PRO A 379 5.57 -25.17 12.36
C PRO A 379 4.93 -24.35 11.24
N PHE A 380 5.62 -23.34 10.73
CA PHE A 380 5.25 -22.67 9.47
C PHE A 380 5.48 -23.60 8.28
N THR A 381 4.67 -23.43 7.24
CA THR A 381 4.76 -24.17 5.98
C THR A 381 5.12 -23.23 4.83
N GLU A 382 5.56 -23.78 3.69
CA GLU A 382 5.78 -22.98 2.47
C GLU A 382 4.50 -22.29 1.98
N SER A 383 3.33 -22.92 2.19
CA SER A 383 2.03 -22.32 1.88
C SER A 383 1.76 -21.09 2.74
N ASP A 384 2.04 -21.16 4.05
CA ASP A 384 1.89 -20.01 4.95
C ASP A 384 2.75 -18.82 4.45
N LEU A 385 3.98 -19.10 4.00
CA LEU A 385 4.90 -18.10 3.46
C LEU A 385 4.42 -17.53 2.12
N GLU A 386 3.91 -18.36 1.21
CA GLU A 386 3.36 -17.92 -0.07
C GLU A 386 2.17 -16.96 0.14
N ASP A 387 1.27 -17.29 1.07
CA ASP A 387 0.13 -16.45 1.42
C ASP A 387 0.57 -15.13 2.07
N ALA A 388 1.59 -15.16 2.93
CA ALA A 388 2.14 -13.97 3.56
C ALA A 388 2.88 -13.08 2.56
N LYS A 389 3.72 -13.65 1.68
CA LYS A 389 4.41 -12.91 0.61
C LYS A 389 3.43 -12.34 -0.40
N SER A 390 2.40 -13.08 -0.78
CA SER A 390 1.33 -12.60 -1.66
C SER A 390 0.58 -11.42 -1.04
N HIS A 391 0.27 -11.50 0.26
CA HIS A 391 -0.30 -10.38 1.00
C HIS A 391 0.61 -9.15 0.97
N LEU A 392 1.91 -9.30 1.25
CA LEU A 392 2.87 -8.19 1.17
C LEU A 392 2.99 -7.61 -0.25
N TYR A 393 3.02 -8.46 -1.28
CA TYR A 393 3.10 -8.02 -2.67
C TYR A 393 1.89 -7.16 -3.09
N LYS A 394 0.68 -7.59 -2.71
CA LYS A 394 -0.57 -6.87 -2.98
C LYS A 394 -0.59 -5.49 -2.30
N HIS A 395 -0.13 -5.39 -1.06
CA HIS A 395 -0.29 -4.18 -0.24
C HIS A 395 0.91 -3.23 -0.25
N SER A 396 2.15 -3.73 -0.46
CA SER A 396 3.32 -2.88 -0.68
C SER A 396 4.56 -3.64 -1.19
N HIS A 397 5.06 -3.25 -2.37
CA HIS A 397 6.35 -3.73 -2.88
C HIS A 397 7.57 -2.96 -2.31
N LYS A 398 7.34 -1.91 -1.53
CA LYS A 398 8.40 -1.07 -0.96
C LYS A 398 8.31 -1.03 0.55
N SER A 399 9.46 -1.11 1.20
CA SER A 399 9.57 -0.93 2.64
C SER A 399 10.80 -0.11 2.98
N ALA A 400 10.72 0.57 4.12
CA ALA A 400 11.93 1.03 4.77
C ALA A 400 12.70 -0.21 5.26
N LYS A 401 13.99 -0.24 4.97
CA LYS A 401 14.84 -1.41 5.23
C LYS A 401 15.37 -1.35 6.65
N GLY A 402 15.41 -2.50 7.32
CA GLY A 402 16.12 -2.68 8.58
C GLY A 402 17.63 -2.71 8.39
N LEU A 403 18.35 -3.13 9.42
CA LEU A 403 19.82 -3.20 9.42
C LEU A 403 20.38 -4.24 8.44
N ASP A 404 19.59 -5.26 8.11
CA ASP A 404 19.91 -6.28 7.11
C ASP A 404 19.81 -5.78 5.66
N LYS A 405 19.24 -4.58 5.45
CA LYS A 405 19.05 -3.94 4.13
C LYS A 405 18.14 -4.73 3.19
N VAL A 406 17.29 -5.61 3.73
CA VAL A 406 16.28 -6.36 2.98
C VAL A 406 14.98 -5.56 3.00
N GLY A 407 14.43 -5.28 1.81
CA GLY A 407 13.09 -4.74 1.66
C GLY A 407 12.09 -5.82 1.22
N TYR A 408 10.81 -5.47 1.13
CA TYR A 408 9.80 -6.39 0.63
C TYR A 408 10.06 -6.82 -0.81
N ALA A 409 10.66 -5.96 -1.65
CA ALA A 409 11.07 -6.34 -3.00
C ALA A 409 12.06 -7.50 -3.01
N GLU A 410 13.14 -7.40 -2.22
CA GLU A 410 14.14 -8.46 -2.13
C GLU A 410 13.60 -9.71 -1.44
N LEU A 411 12.68 -9.56 -0.48
CA LEU A 411 12.03 -10.68 0.21
C LEU A 411 11.22 -11.58 -0.75
N GLN A 412 10.64 -11.00 -1.80
CA GLN A 412 9.91 -11.77 -2.83
C GLN A 412 10.85 -12.65 -3.68
N GLU A 413 12.14 -12.33 -3.74
CA GLU A 413 13.16 -13.07 -4.51
C GLU A 413 13.77 -14.24 -3.74
N ILE A 414 13.54 -14.30 -2.42
CA ILE A 414 14.07 -15.35 -1.55
C ILE A 414 13.21 -16.60 -1.70
N ASP A 415 13.83 -17.77 -1.84
CA ASP A 415 13.11 -19.05 -1.88
C ASP A 415 12.28 -19.31 -0.60
N ASN A 416 11.08 -19.86 -0.76
CA ASN A 416 10.17 -20.10 0.36
C ASN A 416 10.64 -21.24 1.25
N ASN A 417 11.21 -22.32 0.69
CA ASN A 417 11.67 -23.46 1.47
C ASN A 417 12.81 -23.05 2.40
N VAL A 418 13.83 -22.38 1.85
CA VAL A 418 15.00 -21.90 2.62
C VAL A 418 14.59 -20.90 3.70
N LEU A 419 13.67 -19.96 3.37
CA LEU A 419 13.15 -19.01 4.34
C LEU A 419 12.31 -19.69 5.43
N CYS A 420 11.46 -20.65 5.06
CA CYS A 420 10.62 -21.41 6.00
C CYS A 420 11.49 -22.16 7.01
N ASN A 421 12.59 -22.78 6.56
CA ASN A 421 13.55 -23.47 7.42
C ASN A 421 14.18 -22.52 8.44
N LEU A 422 14.62 -21.31 8.02
CA LEU A 422 15.14 -20.30 8.94
C LEU A 422 14.10 -19.91 10.00
N LEU A 423 12.87 -19.59 9.59
CA LEU A 423 11.82 -19.14 10.51
C LEU A 423 11.43 -20.22 11.53
N ASN A 424 11.31 -21.47 11.07
CA ASN A 424 11.03 -22.60 11.96
C ASN A 424 12.19 -22.90 12.89
N LYS A 425 13.44 -22.76 12.44
CA LYS A 425 14.61 -22.91 13.30
C LYS A 425 14.66 -21.82 14.37
N CYS A 426 14.30 -20.57 14.04
CA CYS A 426 14.14 -19.50 15.04
C CYS A 426 13.14 -19.88 16.15
N LEU A 427 11.96 -20.41 15.78
CA LEU A 427 10.96 -20.90 16.75
C LEU A 427 11.45 -22.12 17.55
N PHE A 428 12.20 -23.01 16.91
CA PHE A 428 12.67 -24.23 17.56
C PHE A 428 13.76 -23.93 18.61
N ASP A 429 14.75 -23.13 18.21
CA ASP A 429 15.88 -22.72 19.05
C ASP A 429 15.49 -21.65 20.08
N ASN A 430 14.29 -21.06 19.95
CA ASN A 430 13.84 -19.91 20.72
C ASN A 430 14.82 -18.73 20.66
N ASP A 431 15.29 -18.41 19.45
CA ASP A 431 16.22 -17.31 19.18
C ASP A 431 15.94 -16.69 17.79
N ALA A 432 16.69 -15.67 17.40
CA ALA A 432 16.61 -15.01 16.09
C ALA A 432 18.01 -14.59 15.62
N PRO A 433 18.22 -14.36 14.32
CA PRO A 433 19.42 -13.68 13.83
C PRO A 433 19.68 -12.39 14.60
N SER A 434 20.93 -12.15 14.96
CA SER A 434 21.34 -11.05 15.86
C SER A 434 20.88 -9.68 15.34
N VAL A 435 20.88 -9.51 14.02
CA VAL A 435 20.45 -8.27 13.34
C VAL A 435 18.94 -8.02 13.43
N TRP A 436 18.12 -9.05 13.67
CA TRP A 436 16.67 -8.90 13.90
C TRP A 436 16.36 -8.39 15.30
N LEU A 437 17.27 -8.58 16.27
CA LEU A 437 17.13 -8.11 17.65
C LEU A 437 17.59 -6.65 17.84
N GLN A 438 17.74 -5.92 16.73
CA GLN A 438 18.18 -4.53 16.68
C GLN A 438 17.23 -3.72 15.78
N THR A 439 16.62 -2.69 16.34
CA THR A 439 15.67 -1.81 15.64
C THR A 439 16.18 -0.38 15.58
N ILE A 440 16.12 0.23 14.39
CA ILE A 440 16.42 1.66 14.23
C ILE A 440 15.14 2.48 14.42
N LEU A 441 15.11 3.31 15.44
CA LEU A 441 14.03 4.26 15.68
C LEU A 441 14.25 5.53 14.86
N ILE A 442 13.21 6.04 14.23
CA ILE A 442 13.19 7.35 13.58
C ILE A 442 12.06 8.22 14.15
N GLY A 443 12.27 9.53 14.13
CA GLY A 443 11.25 10.51 14.52
C GLY A 443 10.47 11.05 13.33
N ILE A 444 9.13 10.97 13.36
CA ILE A 444 8.26 11.72 12.45
C ILE A 444 7.61 12.88 13.19
N ILE A 445 7.79 14.10 12.69
CA ILE A 445 7.21 15.30 13.29
C ILE A 445 5.67 15.22 13.34
N LYS A 446 5.11 15.43 14.54
CA LYS A 446 3.67 15.58 14.76
C LYS A 446 3.22 16.86 14.03
N LYS A 447 2.12 16.74 13.29
CA LYS A 447 1.60 17.85 12.48
C LYS A 447 1.34 19.10 13.33
N GLY A 448 1.86 20.24 12.88
CA GLY A 448 1.64 21.55 13.53
C GLY A 448 2.42 21.76 14.83
N LYS A 449 3.37 20.88 15.16
CA LYS A 449 4.21 21.00 16.34
C LYS A 449 5.61 21.53 16.00
N PRO A 450 6.33 22.18 16.95
CA PRO A 450 7.64 22.75 16.68
C PRO A 450 8.69 21.73 16.25
N HIS A 451 9.45 22.02 15.20
CA HIS A 451 10.53 21.14 14.72
C HIS A 451 11.71 21.04 15.68
N SER A 452 11.87 22.03 16.55
CA SER A 452 12.98 22.15 17.51
C SER A 452 12.77 21.38 18.81
N ASP A 453 11.58 20.80 18.99
CA ASP A 453 11.20 20.11 20.21
C ASP A 453 11.18 18.59 19.98
N PRO A 454 12.05 17.79 20.63
CA PRO A 454 12.04 16.33 20.54
C PRO A 454 10.69 15.70 20.90
N GLU A 455 9.90 16.32 21.81
CA GLU A 455 8.57 15.82 22.20
C GLU A 455 7.57 15.87 21.04
N SER A 456 7.85 16.71 20.05
CA SER A 456 7.06 16.86 18.84
C SER A 456 7.24 15.70 17.86
N TYR A 457 8.15 14.76 18.08
CA TYR A 457 8.38 13.63 17.18
C TYR A 457 7.68 12.35 17.66
N ARG A 458 7.00 11.66 16.74
CA ARG A 458 6.49 10.29 16.90
C ARG A 458 7.63 9.30 16.64
N THR A 459 7.80 8.36 17.55
CA THR A 459 8.75 7.26 17.42
C THR A 459 8.23 6.23 16.43
N ILE A 460 9.07 5.73 15.52
CA ILE A 460 8.76 4.64 14.58
C ILE A 460 9.96 3.70 14.49
N GLY A 461 9.74 2.39 14.60
CA GLY A 461 10.76 1.35 14.43
C GLY A 461 10.94 0.89 12.99
N LEU A 462 12.20 0.82 12.56
CA LEU A 462 12.65 0.21 11.31
C LEU A 462 13.28 -1.15 11.60
N GLU A 463 12.45 -2.18 11.65
CA GLU A 463 12.84 -3.58 11.82
C GLU A 463 13.24 -4.24 10.50
N SER A 464 13.87 -5.40 10.58
CA SER A 464 14.07 -6.29 9.43
C SER A 464 12.74 -6.62 8.77
N CYS A 465 12.69 -6.59 7.43
CA CYS A 465 11.50 -7.04 6.70
C CYS A 465 11.25 -8.54 6.82
N MET A 466 12.29 -9.34 7.08
CA MET A 466 12.16 -10.77 7.34
C MET A 466 11.59 -11.03 8.74
N LEU A 467 12.00 -10.24 9.74
CA LEU A 467 11.34 -10.23 11.06
C LEU A 467 9.86 -9.89 10.94
N LYS A 468 9.52 -8.84 10.16
CA LYS A 468 8.13 -8.44 9.93
C LYS A 468 7.30 -9.51 9.22
N LEU A 469 7.91 -10.31 8.33
CA LEU A 469 7.26 -11.46 7.73
C LEU A 469 6.92 -12.51 8.80
N MET A 470 7.88 -12.81 9.69
CA MET A 470 7.66 -13.74 10.79
C MET A 470 6.56 -13.27 11.74
N THR A 471 6.56 -11.99 12.13
CA THR A 471 5.52 -11.43 13.01
C THR A 471 4.18 -11.29 12.29
N LEU A 472 4.14 -11.12 10.96
CA LEU A 472 2.90 -11.21 10.16
C LEU A 472 2.32 -12.63 10.17
N LEU A 473 3.15 -13.67 10.05
CA LEU A 473 2.71 -15.05 10.15
C LEU A 473 2.13 -15.36 11.55
N ILE A 474 2.81 -14.87 12.59
CA ILE A 474 2.32 -14.96 13.97
C ILE A 474 1.00 -14.20 14.13
N HIS A 475 0.91 -12.97 13.62
CA HIS A 475 -0.32 -12.16 13.66
C HIS A 475 -1.50 -12.91 13.06
N LYS A 476 -1.36 -13.47 11.85
CA LYS A 476 -2.43 -14.26 11.21
C LYS A 476 -2.90 -15.42 12.10
N ARG A 477 -1.99 -16.14 12.76
CA ARG A 477 -2.32 -17.23 13.66
C ARG A 477 -3.02 -16.75 14.94
N LEU A 478 -2.54 -15.65 15.51
CA LEU A 478 -3.17 -15.04 16.68
C LEU A 478 -4.58 -14.56 16.36
N THR A 479 -4.82 -13.96 15.19
CA THR A 479 -6.15 -13.52 14.75
C THR A 479 -7.12 -14.70 14.70
N VAL A 480 -6.76 -15.81 14.04
CA VAL A 480 -7.61 -17.01 13.98
C VAL A 480 -7.89 -17.55 15.38
N TRP A 481 -6.86 -17.64 16.23
CA TRP A 481 -7.04 -18.07 17.63
C TRP A 481 -7.98 -17.14 18.41
N CYS A 482 -7.86 -15.82 18.23
CA CYS A 482 -8.73 -14.84 18.89
C CYS A 482 -10.19 -14.99 18.46
N ASP A 483 -10.43 -15.19 17.16
CA ASP A 483 -11.78 -15.31 16.60
C ASP A 483 -12.42 -16.64 17.03
N GLU A 484 -11.69 -17.77 16.97
CA GLU A 484 -12.21 -19.08 17.38
C GLU A 484 -12.52 -19.16 18.88
N GLN A 485 -11.75 -18.44 19.72
CA GLN A 485 -11.94 -18.43 21.16
C GLN A 485 -12.81 -17.26 21.65
N GLY A 486 -13.25 -16.36 20.75
CA GLY A 486 -14.07 -15.20 21.10
C GLY A 486 -13.40 -14.25 22.10
N LEU A 487 -12.08 -14.02 21.99
CA LEU A 487 -11.30 -13.32 23.03
C LEU A 487 -11.46 -11.80 23.02
N LEU A 488 -11.83 -11.21 21.88
CA LEU A 488 -11.93 -9.75 21.74
C LEU A 488 -13.38 -9.29 21.98
N PRO A 489 -13.59 -8.30 22.86
CA PRO A 489 -14.94 -7.81 23.15
C PRO A 489 -15.58 -7.17 21.91
N PRO A 490 -16.93 -7.16 21.80
CA PRO A 490 -17.64 -6.53 20.69
C PRO A 490 -17.41 -5.01 20.61
N SER A 491 -17.03 -4.38 21.73
CA SER A 491 -16.67 -2.96 21.77
C SER A 491 -15.38 -2.61 21.02
N GLN A 492 -14.47 -3.57 20.83
CA GLN A 492 -13.21 -3.34 20.13
C GLN A 492 -13.39 -3.40 18.62
N ASN A 493 -13.21 -2.26 17.96
CA ASN A 493 -13.31 -2.06 16.52
C ASN A 493 -11.94 -1.83 15.84
N GLY A 494 -10.95 -1.32 16.58
CA GLY A 494 -9.63 -1.00 16.04
C GLY A 494 -8.81 -2.24 15.67
N PHE A 495 -8.10 -2.17 14.54
CA PHE A 495 -7.18 -3.21 14.07
C PHE A 495 -7.80 -4.60 13.89
N ARG A 496 -9.09 -4.67 13.57
CA ARG A 496 -9.80 -5.92 13.30
C ARG A 496 -10.27 -5.96 11.85
N GLU A 497 -10.18 -7.14 11.25
CA GLU A 497 -10.69 -7.38 9.90
C GLU A 497 -12.22 -7.27 9.88
N GLY A 498 -12.77 -6.68 8.81
CA GLY A 498 -14.21 -6.46 8.69
C GLY A 498 -14.80 -5.39 9.63
N HIS A 499 -13.96 -4.63 10.34
CA HIS A 499 -14.37 -3.48 11.16
C HIS A 499 -13.91 -2.17 10.53
N ARG A 500 -14.85 -1.27 10.24
CA ARG A 500 -14.52 -0.01 9.56
C ARG A 500 -14.34 1.11 10.57
N THR A 501 -13.43 2.02 10.26
CA THR A 501 -13.12 3.23 11.05
C THR A 501 -14.35 4.07 11.43
N ASN A 502 -15.35 4.14 10.54
CA ASN A 502 -16.55 4.93 10.76
C ASN A 502 -17.61 4.23 11.63
N ASP A 503 -17.44 2.94 11.97
CA ASP A 503 -18.47 2.15 12.66
C ASP A 503 -18.75 2.70 14.06
N ASN A 504 -17.72 2.95 14.86
CA ASN A 504 -17.91 3.56 16.17
C ASN A 504 -18.53 4.97 16.09
N ALA A 505 -18.20 5.74 15.05
CA ALA A 505 -18.83 7.06 14.85
C ALA A 505 -20.31 6.95 14.44
N PHE A 506 -20.66 5.93 13.66
CA PHE A 506 -22.04 5.60 13.31
C PHE A 506 -22.84 5.13 14.54
N VAL A 507 -22.28 4.20 15.33
CA VAL A 507 -22.89 3.75 16.59
C VAL A 507 -23.11 4.91 17.55
N LEU A 508 -22.11 5.79 17.71
CA LEU A 508 -22.24 7.01 18.52
C LEU A 508 -23.35 7.93 17.99
N ARG A 509 -23.45 8.11 16.66
CA ARG A 509 -24.54 8.90 16.07
C ARG A 509 -25.91 8.30 16.39
N CYS A 510 -26.09 6.99 16.24
CA CYS A 510 -27.35 6.31 16.57
C CYS A 510 -27.66 6.37 18.08
N ALA A 511 -26.65 6.22 18.95
CA ALA A 511 -26.81 6.41 20.40
C ALA A 511 -27.31 7.82 20.75
N ILE A 512 -26.79 8.85 20.07
CA ILE A 512 -27.26 10.23 20.24
C ILE A 512 -28.71 10.38 19.78
N ASP A 513 -29.08 9.81 18.63
CA ASP A 513 -30.44 9.88 18.09
C ASP A 513 -31.44 9.17 19.02
N ARG A 514 -31.09 7.97 19.51
CA ARG A 514 -31.89 7.22 20.50
C ARG A 514 -32.05 7.98 21.81
N ALA A 515 -30.96 8.50 22.39
CA ALA A 515 -31.03 9.24 23.65
C ALA A 515 -31.93 10.49 23.53
N ARG A 516 -31.86 11.20 22.40
CA ARG A 516 -32.76 12.34 22.10
C ARG A 516 -34.22 11.92 22.01
N HIS A 517 -34.52 10.80 21.37
CA HIS A 517 -35.87 10.27 21.32
C HIS A 517 -36.40 9.92 22.72
N ASP A 518 -35.58 9.28 23.55
CA ASP A 518 -35.92 8.90 24.92
C ASP A 518 -36.01 10.12 25.87
N GLY A 519 -35.70 11.33 25.39
CA GLY A 519 -35.68 12.55 26.21
C GLY A 519 -34.56 12.57 27.26
N LYS A 520 -33.51 11.77 27.07
CA LYS A 520 -32.38 11.61 28.01
C LYS A 520 -31.13 12.32 27.48
N PRO A 521 -30.26 12.85 28.36
CA PRO A 521 -28.91 13.21 27.97
C PRO A 521 -28.10 11.96 27.63
N LEU A 522 -27.09 12.11 26.77
CA LEU A 522 -26.04 11.13 26.56
C LEU A 522 -24.70 11.76 26.89
N TYR A 523 -24.03 11.22 27.91
CA TYR A 523 -22.67 11.54 28.31
C TYR A 523 -21.72 10.62 27.55
N ALA A 524 -20.88 11.21 26.69
CA ALA A 524 -19.82 10.52 25.98
C ALA A 524 -18.47 10.98 26.52
N VAL A 525 -17.76 10.08 27.20
CA VAL A 525 -16.43 10.31 27.77
C VAL A 525 -15.38 9.85 26.76
N PHE A 526 -14.68 10.80 26.14
CA PHE A 526 -13.59 10.54 25.21
C PHE A 526 -12.28 10.40 26.00
N VAL A 527 -11.64 9.25 25.88
CA VAL A 527 -10.47 8.83 26.64
C VAL A 527 -9.24 8.81 25.72
N ASP A 528 -8.18 9.54 26.08
CA ASP A 528 -6.86 9.48 25.42
C ASP A 528 -5.86 8.88 26.42
N LEU A 529 -5.41 7.66 26.15
CA LEU A 529 -4.37 7.02 26.95
C LEU A 529 -2.99 7.57 26.55
N SER A 530 -2.21 7.97 27.55
CA SER A 530 -0.87 8.49 27.33
C SER A 530 0.07 7.38 26.89
N ASN A 531 0.61 7.52 25.68
CA ASN A 531 1.67 6.65 25.17
C ASN A 531 1.29 5.16 25.14
N ALA A 532 0.03 4.82 24.83
CA ALA A 532 -0.54 3.49 25.03
C ALA A 532 0.34 2.32 24.55
N PHE A 533 0.76 2.36 23.28
CA PHE A 533 1.61 1.32 22.69
C PHE A 533 2.98 1.24 23.36
N PRO A 534 3.77 2.34 23.46
CA PRO A 534 5.07 2.25 24.12
C PRO A 534 5.00 2.12 25.64
N SER A 535 3.83 2.27 26.28
CA SER A 535 3.66 2.12 27.74
C SER A 535 3.16 0.74 28.18
N THR A 536 2.84 -0.16 27.26
CA THR A 536 2.30 -1.50 27.57
C THR A 536 3.29 -2.33 28.39
N ASP A 537 2.93 -2.75 29.61
CA ASP A 537 3.81 -3.54 30.48
C ASP A 537 3.96 -4.98 29.97
N HIS A 538 5.19 -5.41 29.68
CA HIS A 538 5.46 -6.73 29.11
C HIS A 538 5.03 -7.88 30.04
N SER A 539 5.32 -7.76 31.33
CA SER A 539 5.00 -8.81 32.31
C SER A 539 3.50 -9.06 32.35
N THR A 540 2.73 -7.97 32.37
CA THR A 540 1.26 -7.99 32.34
C THR A 540 0.73 -8.57 31.04
N LEU A 541 1.27 -8.16 29.88
CA LEU A 541 0.90 -8.71 28.57
C LEU A 541 1.06 -10.23 28.53
N TRP A 542 2.23 -10.75 28.93
CA TRP A 542 2.51 -12.19 28.88
C TRP A 542 1.61 -12.99 29.81
N LEU A 543 1.29 -12.46 31.00
CA LEU A 543 0.36 -13.11 31.93
C LEU A 543 -1.08 -13.12 31.42
N LYS A 544 -1.55 -12.02 30.80
CA LYS A 544 -2.87 -11.98 30.18
C LYS A 544 -2.99 -13.02 29.07
N LEU A 545 -2.03 -13.04 28.15
CA LEU A 545 -2.01 -14.04 27.08
C LEU A 545 -1.95 -15.46 27.63
N ARG A 546 -1.13 -15.72 28.66
CA ARG A 546 -1.06 -17.04 29.30
C ARG A 546 -2.40 -17.44 29.94
N THR A 547 -3.09 -16.49 30.57
CA THR A 547 -4.41 -16.69 31.19
C THR A 547 -5.48 -16.99 30.13
N MET A 548 -5.38 -16.39 28.94
CA MET A 548 -6.23 -16.69 27.78
C MET A 548 -5.91 -18.04 27.13
N GLY A 549 -4.83 -18.72 27.55
CA GLY A 549 -4.44 -20.05 27.06
C GLY A 549 -3.24 -20.06 26.12
N ALA A 550 -2.57 -18.93 25.88
CA ALA A 550 -1.36 -18.91 25.06
C ALA A 550 -0.22 -19.72 25.71
N GLY A 551 0.49 -20.50 24.91
CA GLY A 551 1.67 -21.26 25.33
C GLY A 551 2.22 -22.06 24.17
N GLY A 552 3.51 -22.38 24.19
CA GLY A 552 4.21 -23.02 23.08
C GLY A 552 5.19 -22.09 22.38
N ARG A 553 5.78 -22.60 21.28
CA ARG A 553 6.97 -22.00 20.66
C ARG A 553 6.79 -20.56 20.21
N ILE A 554 5.66 -20.21 19.60
CA ILE A 554 5.38 -18.83 19.17
C ILE A 554 5.28 -17.89 20.37
N PHE A 555 4.59 -18.30 21.43
CA PHE A 555 4.44 -17.50 22.63
C PHE A 555 5.78 -17.29 23.33
N ASP A 556 6.58 -18.34 23.47
CA ASP A 556 7.93 -18.27 24.06
C ASP A 556 8.88 -17.40 23.22
N TRP A 557 8.81 -17.54 21.90
CA TRP A 557 9.61 -16.75 20.97
C TRP A 557 9.26 -15.26 21.00
N LEU A 558 7.98 -14.90 21.13
CA LEU A 558 7.59 -13.50 21.35
C LEU A 558 8.19 -12.97 22.66
N ARG A 559 8.09 -13.71 23.77
CA ARG A 559 8.71 -13.28 25.04
C ARG A 559 10.22 -13.06 24.88
N MET A 560 10.90 -13.97 24.18
CA MET A 560 12.32 -13.85 23.87
C MET A 560 12.60 -12.59 23.04
N LEU A 561 11.87 -12.39 21.93
CA LEU A 561 12.04 -11.25 21.02
C LEU A 561 11.99 -9.93 21.78
N TYR A 562 10.95 -9.73 22.59
CA TYR A 562 10.76 -8.50 23.36
C TYR A 562 11.84 -8.31 24.43
N SER A 563 12.26 -9.38 25.12
CA SER A 563 13.29 -9.29 26.17
C SER A 563 14.69 -8.95 25.65
N ARG A 564 14.99 -9.30 24.39
CA ARG A 564 16.32 -9.11 23.77
C ARG A 564 16.40 -7.94 22.81
N MET A 565 15.26 -7.35 22.42
CA MET A 565 15.22 -6.25 21.47
C MET A 565 16.02 -5.04 21.98
N THR A 566 16.85 -4.49 21.10
CA THR A 566 17.63 -3.27 21.35
C THR A 566 17.29 -2.21 20.31
N TYR A 567 17.39 -0.94 20.71
CA TYR A 567 16.97 0.19 19.90
C TYR A 567 18.09 1.22 19.77
N ALA A 568 18.21 1.84 18.61
CA ALA A 568 19.05 3.03 18.41
C ALA A 568 18.28 4.07 17.60
N VAL A 569 18.42 5.35 17.91
CA VAL A 569 17.73 6.43 17.21
C VAL A 569 18.58 6.95 16.07
N ARG A 570 17.99 7.02 14.88
CA ARG A 570 18.57 7.67 13.72
C ARG A 570 17.88 9.00 13.46
N HIS A 571 18.65 10.07 13.49
CA HIS A 571 18.19 11.42 13.16
C HIS A 571 19.13 12.02 12.11
N ASN A 572 18.58 12.39 10.95
CA ASN A 572 19.35 12.75 9.75
C ASN A 572 20.38 11.66 9.37
N SER A 573 21.67 12.01 9.40
CA SER A 573 22.82 11.15 9.12
C SER A 573 23.50 10.61 10.38
N GLU A 574 22.99 10.93 11.57
CA GLU A 574 23.53 10.50 12.86
C GLU A 574 22.75 9.31 13.42
N LEU A 575 23.46 8.47 14.18
CA LEU A 575 22.91 7.32 14.88
C LEU A 575 23.35 7.43 16.35
N SER A 576 22.41 7.28 17.27
CA SER A 576 22.65 7.34 18.72
C SER A 576 23.33 6.09 19.26
N SER A 577 23.70 6.12 20.54
CA SER A 577 23.95 4.92 21.32
C SER A 577 22.71 4.01 21.38
N SER A 578 22.92 2.71 21.59
CA SER A 578 21.82 1.73 21.72
C SER A 578 21.30 1.65 23.14
N PHE A 579 20.01 1.36 23.30
CA PHE A 579 19.34 1.13 24.58
C PHE A 579 18.35 -0.03 24.49
N ARG A 580 17.83 -0.48 25.65
CA ARG A 580 16.77 -1.49 25.74
C ARG A 580 15.48 -0.88 26.25
N SER A 581 14.35 -1.44 25.85
CA SER A 581 13.04 -1.07 26.38
C SER A 581 12.68 -1.97 27.56
N THR A 582 12.05 -1.40 28.59
CA THR A 582 11.51 -2.14 29.74
C THR A 582 10.00 -2.37 29.60
N ILE A 583 9.35 -1.60 28.73
CA ILE A 583 7.92 -1.69 28.42
C ILE A 583 7.69 -1.46 26.92
N GLY A 584 6.44 -1.56 26.48
CA GLY A 584 5.98 -1.16 25.17
C GLY A 584 6.01 -2.27 24.13
N ILE A 585 4.96 -2.34 23.32
CA ILE A 585 4.93 -3.22 22.15
C ILE A 585 5.77 -2.66 20.99
N LEU A 586 6.23 -3.52 20.07
CA LEU A 586 7.15 -3.12 19.00
C LEU A 586 6.49 -2.06 18.09
N ILE A 587 7.12 -0.89 17.97
CA ILE A 587 6.51 0.25 17.27
C ILE A 587 6.70 0.10 15.76
N GLY A 588 5.59 -0.15 15.05
CA GLY A 588 5.60 -0.35 13.59
C GLY A 588 5.79 -1.81 13.17
N ASP A 589 5.74 -2.74 14.11
CA ASP A 589 5.65 -4.18 13.85
C ASP A 589 4.22 -4.60 13.48
N THR A 590 4.11 -5.71 12.75
CA THR A 590 2.85 -6.22 12.22
C THR A 590 2.00 -6.94 13.27
N CYS A 591 2.61 -7.53 14.31
CA CYS A 591 1.92 -8.26 15.37
C CYS A 591 1.50 -7.35 16.54
N SER A 592 2.10 -6.18 16.68
CA SER A 592 1.79 -5.24 17.77
C SER A 592 0.30 -4.85 17.89
N PRO A 593 -0.45 -4.58 16.80
CA PRO A 593 -1.86 -4.22 16.92
C PRO A 593 -2.74 -5.30 17.60
N ILE A 594 -2.53 -6.58 17.29
CA ILE A 594 -3.31 -7.66 17.94
C ILE A 594 -2.87 -7.85 19.40
N LEU A 595 -1.58 -7.67 19.71
CA LEU A 595 -1.10 -7.70 21.09
C LEU A 595 -1.68 -6.57 21.94
N TRP A 596 -1.86 -5.37 21.36
CA TRP A 596 -2.58 -4.28 22.02
C TRP A 596 -4.03 -4.65 22.31
N ASN A 597 -4.75 -5.16 21.30
CA ASN A 597 -6.15 -5.54 21.47
C ASN A 597 -6.32 -6.62 22.56
N LEU A 598 -5.42 -7.61 22.61
CA LEU A 598 -5.40 -8.64 23.66
C LEU A 598 -5.02 -8.07 25.03
N TYR A 599 -4.16 -7.06 25.08
CA TYR A 599 -3.85 -6.34 26.32
C TYR A 599 -5.06 -5.60 26.87
N LEU A 600 -5.88 -5.00 26.00
CA LEU A 600 -7.08 -4.25 26.38
C LEU A 600 -8.32 -5.13 26.59
N ALA A 601 -8.31 -6.39 26.13
CA ALA A 601 -9.50 -7.24 26.04
C ALA A 601 -10.21 -7.51 27.38
N ASP A 602 -9.52 -7.40 28.52
CA ASP A 602 -10.11 -7.55 29.86
C ASP A 602 -10.72 -6.24 30.42
N PHE A 603 -10.63 -5.13 29.70
CA PHE A 603 -11.38 -3.91 30.03
C PHE A 603 -12.84 -4.04 29.60
N ILE A 604 -13.61 -4.78 30.40
CA ILE A 604 -15.02 -5.06 30.14
C ILE A 604 -15.85 -4.29 31.18
N LEU A 605 -16.71 -3.41 30.70
CA LEU A 605 -17.73 -2.76 31.53
C LEU A 605 -18.99 -3.62 31.54
N HIS A 606 -19.43 -4.00 32.74
CA HIS A 606 -20.70 -4.71 32.90
C HIS A 606 -21.89 -3.77 32.62
N PRO A 607 -22.98 -4.31 32.04
CA PRO A 607 -24.20 -3.56 31.85
C PRO A 607 -24.71 -2.87 33.13
N ASP A 608 -25.10 -1.62 32.98
CA ASP A 608 -25.66 -0.74 33.99
C ASP A 608 -27.00 -0.17 33.48
N LYS A 609 -27.91 0.15 34.41
CA LYS A 609 -29.22 0.74 34.09
C LYS A 609 -29.12 2.09 33.35
N ASP A 610 -27.99 2.77 33.47
CA ASP A 610 -27.72 4.06 32.85
C ASP A 610 -27.11 3.91 31.45
N ASP A 611 -26.99 2.70 30.91
CA ASP A 611 -26.48 2.48 29.57
C ASP A 611 -27.50 2.80 28.48
N ILE A 612 -27.00 3.24 27.33
CA ILE A 612 -27.81 3.40 26.13
C ILE A 612 -28.02 2.02 25.49
N GLN A 613 -29.24 1.78 25.00
CA GLN A 613 -29.60 0.54 24.30
C GLN A 613 -29.92 0.85 22.84
N LEU A 614 -29.37 0.06 21.92
CA LEU A 614 -29.66 0.15 20.48
C LEU A 614 -30.23 -1.19 20.02
N ALA A 615 -31.49 -1.22 19.60
CA ALA A 615 -32.19 -2.45 19.21
C ALA A 615 -32.07 -3.59 20.25
N GLY A 616 -32.11 -3.25 21.53
CA GLY A 616 -31.99 -4.20 22.65
C GLY A 616 -30.55 -4.50 23.11
N GLU A 617 -29.55 -4.16 22.30
CA GLU A 617 -28.14 -4.33 22.68
C GLU A 617 -27.65 -3.17 23.55
N ILE A 618 -26.98 -3.50 24.67
CA ILE A 618 -26.47 -2.53 25.64
C ILE A 618 -25.09 -2.03 25.18
N ILE A 619 -24.97 -0.73 24.94
CA ILE A 619 -23.71 -0.13 24.46
C ILE A 619 -23.01 0.58 25.62
N THR A 620 -22.06 -0.12 26.25
CA THR A 620 -21.32 0.42 27.39
C THR A 620 -20.17 1.34 26.97
N GLN A 621 -19.42 0.93 25.94
CA GLN A 621 -18.23 1.60 25.44
C GLN A 621 -17.99 1.31 23.95
N LEU A 622 -17.18 2.15 23.31
CA LEU A 622 -16.71 2.00 21.94
C LEU A 622 -15.19 2.16 21.90
N ASP A 623 -14.46 1.13 21.46
CA ASP A 623 -13.00 1.15 21.45
C ASP A 623 -12.51 1.14 20.00
N GLN A 624 -11.73 2.16 19.64
CA GLN A 624 -11.00 2.21 18.38
C GLN A 624 -9.52 2.09 18.71
N ALA A 625 -9.07 0.85 18.95
CA ALA A 625 -7.76 0.56 19.53
C ALA A 625 -7.59 1.23 20.91
N ASP A 626 -6.78 2.28 21.03
CA ASP A 626 -6.56 3.04 22.27
C ASP A 626 -7.50 4.25 22.45
N ASP A 627 -8.23 4.65 21.39
CA ASP A 627 -9.24 5.70 21.44
C ASP A 627 -10.58 5.12 21.96
N ILE A 628 -10.84 5.31 23.26
CA ILE A 628 -12.02 4.75 23.96
C ILE A 628 -13.11 5.82 24.14
N ILE A 629 -14.37 5.44 23.97
CA ILE A 629 -15.54 6.23 24.37
C ILE A 629 -16.37 5.46 25.39
N LEU A 630 -16.58 6.04 26.57
CA LEU A 630 -17.55 5.52 27.55
C LEU A 630 -18.89 6.25 27.38
N LEU A 631 -20.00 5.51 27.37
CA LEU A 631 -21.34 6.08 27.13
C LEU A 631 -22.24 5.91 28.36
N ALA A 632 -22.97 6.93 28.78
CA ALA A 632 -24.00 6.77 29.81
C ALA A 632 -25.10 7.81 29.65
N CYS A 633 -26.30 7.51 30.14
CA CYS A 633 -27.46 8.40 30.13
C CYS A 633 -27.60 9.23 31.41
N THR A 634 -26.72 9.05 32.39
CA THR A 634 -26.69 9.84 33.64
C THR A 634 -25.25 10.27 34.00
N PRO A 635 -25.08 11.34 34.78
CA PRO A 635 -23.78 11.72 35.31
C PRO A 635 -23.14 10.61 36.17
N ASP A 636 -23.94 9.98 37.04
CA ASP A 636 -23.45 8.95 37.94
C ASP A 636 -22.99 7.70 37.18
N GLY A 637 -23.72 7.33 36.12
CA GLY A 637 -23.32 6.23 35.23
C GLY A 637 -22.00 6.52 34.53
N ALA A 638 -21.82 7.73 34.01
CA ALA A 638 -20.55 8.14 33.40
C ALA A 638 -19.39 8.15 34.41
N GLN A 639 -19.63 8.61 35.65
CA GLN A 639 -18.62 8.58 36.72
C GLN A 639 -18.25 7.14 37.12
N ARG A 640 -19.21 6.24 37.30
CA ARG A 640 -18.94 4.81 37.61
C ARG A 640 -18.05 4.16 36.55
N LYS A 641 -18.25 4.49 35.26
CA LYS A 641 -17.42 3.99 34.16
C LYS A 641 -16.01 4.58 34.17
N LEU A 642 -15.88 5.87 34.51
CA LEU A 642 -14.57 6.49 34.74
C LEU A 642 -13.82 5.83 35.90
N ASP A 643 -14.51 5.51 36.99
CA ASP A 643 -13.92 4.83 38.15
C ASP A 643 -13.47 3.40 37.80
N ALA A 644 -14.27 2.69 37.00
CA ALA A 644 -13.91 1.37 36.48
C ALA A 644 -12.68 1.43 35.55
N LEU A 645 -12.62 2.43 34.65
CA LEU A 645 -11.45 2.69 33.82
C LEU A 645 -10.22 3.03 34.68
N GLN A 646 -10.39 3.83 35.74
CA GLN A 646 -9.32 4.17 36.67
C GLN A 646 -8.75 2.92 37.34
N LEU A 647 -9.61 2.02 37.82
CA LEU A 647 -9.18 0.76 38.43
C LEU A 647 -8.42 -0.12 37.42
N TRP A 648 -8.92 -0.22 36.19
CA TRP A 648 -8.25 -0.97 35.13
C TRP A 648 -6.88 -0.37 34.80
N CYS A 649 -6.79 0.96 34.64
CA CYS A 649 -5.54 1.68 34.37
C CYS A 649 -4.53 1.51 35.50
N ARG A 650 -5.00 1.53 36.76
CA ARG A 650 -4.18 1.31 37.95
C ARG A 650 -3.55 -0.09 37.97
N ARG A 651 -4.31 -1.12 37.59
CA ARG A 651 -3.86 -2.54 37.56
C ARG A 651 -3.02 -2.89 36.33
N ASN A 652 -3.23 -2.17 35.24
CA ASN A 652 -2.56 -2.38 33.95
C ASN A 652 -1.53 -1.30 33.62
N PHE A 653 -1.15 -0.48 34.60
CA PHE A 653 -0.07 0.51 34.50
C PHE A 653 -0.23 1.50 33.34
N MET A 654 -1.48 1.87 33.04
CA MET A 654 -1.81 2.85 31.99
C MET A 654 -2.11 4.22 32.61
N ILE A 655 -1.77 5.29 31.88
CA ILE A 655 -1.96 6.67 32.33
C ILE A 655 -2.98 7.36 31.42
N LEU A 656 -4.03 7.92 32.01
CA LEU A 656 -4.96 8.79 31.30
C LEU A 656 -4.34 10.16 31.01
N ASN A 657 -4.45 10.64 29.77
CA ASN A 657 -4.16 12.04 29.44
C ASN A 657 -5.37 12.92 29.79
N VAL A 658 -5.43 13.45 31.02
CA VAL A 658 -6.55 14.26 31.50
C VAL A 658 -6.79 15.53 30.66
N ILE A 659 -5.74 16.13 30.09
CA ILE A 659 -5.86 17.37 29.30
C ILE A 659 -6.59 17.12 27.97
N LYS A 660 -6.34 15.96 27.37
CA LYS A 660 -6.94 15.58 26.10
C LYS A 660 -8.25 14.81 26.27
N SER A 661 -8.38 14.05 27.34
CA SER A 661 -9.62 13.36 27.69
C SER A 661 -10.68 14.37 28.07
N LEU A 662 -11.92 14.13 27.66
CA LEU A 662 -13.01 15.08 27.87
C LEU A 662 -14.37 14.41 27.84
N ILE A 663 -15.39 15.18 28.18
CA ILE A 663 -16.77 14.70 28.19
C ILE A 663 -17.60 15.59 27.29
N MET A 664 -18.38 14.99 26.39
CA MET A 664 -19.42 15.68 25.64
C MET A 664 -20.80 15.23 26.15
N ILE A 665 -21.71 16.18 26.28
CA ILE A 665 -23.09 15.93 26.68
C ILE A 665 -23.98 16.25 25.48
N PHE A 666 -24.70 15.26 24.98
CA PHE A 666 -25.69 15.39 23.91
C PHE A 666 -27.10 15.31 24.48
N GLY A 667 -28.06 15.99 23.86
CA GLY A 667 -29.44 16.04 24.33
C GLY A 667 -29.68 17.18 25.34
N PRO A 668 -30.70 17.06 26.20
CA PRO A 668 -31.04 18.10 27.18
C PRO A 668 -29.90 18.30 28.18
N LEU A 669 -29.38 19.53 28.25
CA LEU A 669 -28.33 19.85 29.22
C LEU A 669 -28.93 19.97 30.63
N PRO A 670 -28.25 19.44 31.67
CA PRO A 670 -28.66 19.68 33.04
C PRO A 670 -28.49 21.16 33.40
N VAL A 671 -29.33 21.66 34.31
CA VAL A 671 -29.30 23.06 34.77
C VAL A 671 -27.92 23.45 35.31
N ILE A 672 -27.30 22.53 36.06
CA ILE A 672 -25.94 22.63 36.54
C ILE A 672 -25.14 21.54 35.86
N LEU A 673 -24.06 21.92 35.18
CA LEU A 673 -23.18 20.94 34.54
C LEU A 673 -22.48 20.08 35.60
N PRO A 674 -22.55 18.75 35.50
CA PRO A 674 -21.87 17.86 36.43
C PRO A 674 -20.35 17.95 36.26
N ARG A 675 -19.64 17.66 37.35
CA ARG A 675 -18.18 17.53 37.39
C ARG A 675 -17.81 16.06 37.39
N PHE A 676 -16.76 15.71 36.68
CA PHE A 676 -16.32 14.33 36.51
C PHE A 676 -14.86 14.20 36.86
N TRP A 677 -14.53 13.11 37.53
CA TRP A 677 -13.22 12.92 38.14
C TRP A 677 -12.60 11.61 37.66
N PHE A 678 -11.28 11.63 37.48
CA PHE A 678 -10.47 10.44 37.31
C PHE A 678 -9.42 10.44 38.41
N GLY A 679 -9.73 9.74 39.50
CA GLY A 679 -9.05 9.91 40.77
C GLY A 679 -9.27 11.32 41.32
N ASP A 680 -8.18 12.05 41.52
CA ASP A 680 -8.16 13.42 42.06
C ASP A 680 -8.23 14.50 40.96
N LYS A 681 -8.26 14.11 39.68
CA LYS A 681 -8.19 15.03 38.55
C LYS A 681 -9.54 15.18 37.87
N GLU A 682 -9.99 16.41 37.72
CA GLU A 682 -11.23 16.73 37.00
C GLU A 682 -11.04 16.67 35.47
N LEU A 683 -11.99 16.05 34.77
CA LEU A 683 -12.07 16.05 33.31
C LEU A 683 -12.89 17.26 32.83
N LYS A 684 -12.46 17.85 31.71
CA LYS A 684 -13.18 18.98 31.11
C LYS A 684 -14.45 18.51 30.39
N VAL A 685 -15.54 19.25 30.54
CA VAL A 685 -16.72 19.14 29.68
C VAL A 685 -16.50 20.02 28.45
N SER A 686 -16.63 19.46 27.25
CA SER A 686 -16.48 20.15 25.97
C SER A 686 -17.75 20.06 25.15
N THR A 687 -17.97 21.08 24.32
CA THR A 687 -19.07 21.09 23.34
C THR A 687 -18.64 20.63 21.96
N GLN A 688 -17.34 20.38 21.75
CA GLN A 688 -16.78 19.97 20.46
C GLN A 688 -15.60 19.01 20.64
N GLU A 689 -15.57 17.93 19.87
CA GLU A 689 -14.45 17.00 19.81
C GLU A 689 -14.33 16.34 18.43
N THR A 690 -13.14 15.83 18.07
CA THR A 690 -12.91 15.09 16.84
C THR A 690 -12.60 13.63 17.16
N TYR A 691 -13.53 12.74 16.83
CA TYR A 691 -13.38 11.30 17.03
C TYR A 691 -13.18 10.61 15.70
N VAL A 692 -12.08 9.87 15.57
CA VAL A 692 -11.71 9.09 14.37
C VAL A 692 -11.87 9.87 13.05
N GLY A 693 -11.57 11.17 13.08
CA GLY A 693 -11.62 12.07 11.91
C GLY A 693 -12.93 12.84 11.71
N ILE A 694 -14.00 12.49 12.46
CA ILE A 694 -15.30 13.16 12.44
C ILE A 694 -15.41 14.17 13.59
N THR A 695 -15.74 15.43 13.29
CA THR A 695 -15.92 16.47 14.31
C THR A 695 -17.38 16.63 14.71
N LEU A 696 -17.65 16.48 16.00
CA LEU A 696 -18.97 16.63 16.61
C LEU A 696 -19.07 17.96 17.34
N ARG A 697 -20.27 18.55 17.37
CA ARG A 697 -20.64 19.70 18.20
C ARG A 697 -21.96 19.45 18.91
N SER A 698 -21.94 19.26 20.22
CA SER A 698 -23.12 18.77 20.96
C SER A 698 -24.23 19.82 21.12
N THR A 699 -23.88 21.11 21.10
CA THR A 699 -24.81 22.24 21.27
C THR A 699 -25.43 22.75 19.97
N ALA A 700 -25.02 22.21 18.81
CA ALA A 700 -25.57 22.60 17.52
C ALA A 700 -26.74 21.71 17.11
N ARG A 701 -27.71 22.28 16.40
CA ARG A 701 -28.81 21.52 15.78
C ARG A 701 -28.27 20.44 14.85
N ASN A 702 -27.35 20.81 13.95
CA ASN A 702 -26.57 19.87 13.18
C ASN A 702 -25.26 19.58 13.91
N ILE A 703 -25.16 18.39 14.50
CA ILE A 703 -23.99 17.98 15.30
C ILE A 703 -22.69 17.90 14.48
N PHE A 704 -22.77 17.89 13.16
CA PHE A 704 -21.61 17.81 12.27
C PHE A 704 -21.22 19.15 11.65
N ILE A 705 -21.80 20.28 12.05
CA ILE A 705 -21.52 21.59 11.45
C ILE A 705 -20.00 21.91 11.39
N GLU A 706 -19.27 21.59 12.46
CA GLU A 706 -17.82 21.82 12.53
C GLU A 706 -17.02 20.85 11.66
N HIS A 707 -17.55 19.65 11.41
CA HIS A 707 -16.97 18.72 10.45
C HIS A 707 -16.94 19.32 9.06
N TYR A 708 -18.10 19.80 8.56
CA TYR A 708 -18.18 20.48 7.27
C TYR A 708 -17.23 21.67 7.19
N ASN A 709 -17.18 22.50 8.24
CA ASN A 709 -16.31 23.67 8.27
C ASN A 709 -14.83 23.30 8.15
N LYS A 710 -14.35 22.37 8.98
CA LYS A 710 -12.95 21.92 8.95
C LYS A 710 -12.58 21.27 7.62
N LYS A 711 -13.43 20.40 7.08
CA LYS A 711 -13.20 19.73 5.79
C LYS A 711 -13.22 20.73 4.62
N ALA A 712 -14.14 21.69 4.63
CA ALA A 712 -14.19 22.78 3.66
C ALA A 712 -12.88 23.61 3.68
N SER A 713 -12.45 24.07 4.85
CA SER A 713 -11.22 24.87 4.98
C SER A 713 -9.99 24.07 4.52
N LYS A 714 -9.93 22.78 4.85
CA LYS A 714 -8.80 21.92 4.44
C LYS A 714 -8.79 21.67 2.94
N ALA A 715 -9.94 21.38 2.33
CA ALA A 715 -10.10 21.22 0.89
C ALA A 715 -9.73 22.50 0.13
N GLN A 716 -10.16 23.67 0.61
CA GLN A 716 -9.78 24.97 0.03
C GLN A 716 -8.27 25.19 0.07
N LEU A 717 -7.62 24.90 1.21
CA LEU A 717 -6.17 25.02 1.34
C LEU A 717 -5.45 24.12 0.33
N ILE A 718 -5.90 22.88 0.17
CA ILE A 718 -5.29 21.94 -0.79
C ILE A 718 -5.50 22.38 -2.23
N GLY A 719 -6.70 22.86 -2.58
CA GLY A 719 -6.96 23.42 -3.91
C GLY A 719 -6.00 24.58 -4.21
N ARG A 720 -5.79 25.50 -3.26
CA ARG A 720 -4.81 26.57 -3.39
C ARG A 720 -3.38 26.05 -3.54
N MET A 721 -2.98 25.03 -2.77
CA MET A 721 -1.64 24.42 -2.86
C MET A 721 -1.41 23.75 -4.22
N ILE A 722 -2.42 23.04 -4.76
CA ILE A 722 -2.36 22.41 -6.07
C ILE A 722 -2.09 23.46 -7.14
N PHE A 723 -2.91 24.52 -7.19
CA PHE A 723 -2.71 25.54 -8.22
C PHE A 723 -1.53 26.48 -7.95
N ALA A 724 -1.00 26.55 -6.73
CA ALA A 724 0.28 27.19 -6.48
C ALA A 724 1.44 26.49 -7.21
N LEU A 725 1.29 25.20 -7.56
CA LEU A 725 2.24 24.50 -8.41
C LEU A 725 2.37 25.13 -9.80
N GLU A 726 1.37 25.87 -10.29
CA GLU A 726 1.43 26.54 -11.60
C GLU A 726 2.60 27.52 -11.70
N SER A 727 3.00 28.13 -10.57
CA SER A 727 4.21 28.96 -10.50
C SER A 727 5.50 28.19 -10.83
N LYS A 728 5.50 26.88 -10.60
CA LYS A 728 6.64 25.97 -10.76
C LYS A 728 6.59 25.17 -12.06
N VAL A 729 5.41 24.79 -12.53
CA VAL A 729 5.21 23.86 -13.66
C VAL A 729 4.47 24.48 -14.85
N GLY A 730 4.06 25.75 -14.76
CA GLY A 730 3.11 26.35 -15.70
C GLY A 730 1.69 25.81 -15.51
N THR A 731 0.79 26.11 -16.44
CA THR A 731 -0.62 25.68 -16.36
C THR A 731 -0.73 24.16 -16.26
N ILE A 732 -1.44 23.70 -15.22
CA ILE A 732 -1.71 22.28 -15.01
C ILE A 732 -2.82 21.86 -15.98
N PRO A 733 -2.62 20.86 -16.86
CA PRO A 733 -3.69 20.45 -17.76
C PRO A 733 -4.85 19.78 -17.02
N PRO A 734 -6.06 19.77 -17.62
CA PRO A 734 -7.27 19.26 -16.96
C PRO A 734 -7.16 17.81 -16.45
N TRP A 735 -6.45 16.94 -17.17
CA TRP A 735 -6.31 15.53 -16.79
C TRP A 735 -5.46 15.35 -15.53
N GLU A 736 -4.32 16.04 -15.44
CA GLU A 736 -3.50 16.06 -14.23
C GLU A 736 -4.24 16.74 -13.08
N ALA A 737 -4.98 17.82 -13.36
CA ALA A 737 -5.81 18.48 -12.35
C ALA A 737 -6.90 17.54 -11.80
N ARG A 738 -7.55 16.72 -12.65
CA ARG A 738 -8.47 15.65 -12.23
C ARG A 738 -7.76 14.63 -11.34
N ARG A 739 -6.56 14.17 -11.71
CA ARG A 739 -5.78 13.23 -10.88
C ARG A 739 -5.45 13.82 -9.51
N LEU A 740 -5.06 15.09 -9.45
CA LEU A 740 -4.79 15.81 -8.20
C LEU A 740 -6.07 16.03 -7.38
N TYR A 741 -7.19 16.33 -8.02
CA TYR A 741 -8.49 16.44 -7.37
C TYR A 741 -8.85 15.14 -6.64
N THR A 742 -8.88 14.02 -7.36
CA THR A 742 -9.33 12.73 -6.82
C THR A 742 -8.46 12.24 -5.67
N ALA A 743 -7.15 12.51 -5.71
CA ALA A 743 -6.24 11.99 -4.69
C ALA A 743 -6.02 12.92 -3.49
N LEU A 744 -6.18 14.24 -3.65
CA LEU A 744 -5.82 15.20 -2.60
C LEU A 744 -7.02 16.02 -2.10
N LEU A 745 -7.93 16.40 -2.99
CA LEU A 745 -9.04 17.30 -2.63
C LEU A 745 -10.33 16.54 -2.31
N ASP A 746 -10.71 15.58 -3.15
CA ASP A 746 -11.89 14.74 -2.98
C ASP A 746 -11.94 14.02 -1.63
N PRO A 747 -10.84 13.44 -1.10
CA PRO A 747 -10.86 12.80 0.21
C PRO A 747 -11.36 13.71 1.33
N HIS A 748 -11.07 15.02 1.26
CA HIS A 748 -11.61 15.97 2.23
C HIS A 748 -13.08 16.28 2.00
N LEU A 749 -13.54 16.32 0.75
CA LEU A 749 -14.94 16.61 0.42
C LEU A 749 -15.89 15.46 0.74
N ILE A 750 -15.41 14.21 0.75
CA ILE A 750 -16.24 13.02 1.01
C ILE A 750 -16.08 12.46 2.43
N HIS A 751 -15.01 12.81 3.15
CA HIS A 751 -14.70 12.15 4.43
C HIS A 751 -15.84 12.25 5.44
N GLY A 752 -16.28 11.09 5.94
CA GLY A 752 -17.32 10.94 6.94
C GLY A 752 -18.75 11.14 6.41
N CYS A 753 -18.95 11.29 5.10
CA CYS A 753 -20.28 11.46 4.50
C CYS A 753 -21.20 10.25 4.69
N GLU A 754 -20.62 9.09 5.01
CA GLU A 754 -21.33 7.87 5.34
C GLU A 754 -22.12 7.98 6.65
N VAL A 755 -21.60 8.78 7.59
CA VAL A 755 -22.23 9.04 8.91
C VAL A 755 -22.90 10.42 8.94
N CYS A 756 -22.25 11.41 8.32
CA CYS A 756 -22.66 12.80 8.25
C CYS A 756 -23.39 13.06 6.92
N LEU A 757 -24.68 12.70 6.89
CA LEU A 757 -25.55 12.87 5.72
C LEU A 757 -25.88 14.35 5.47
N ASP A 758 -26.03 14.72 4.19
CA ASP A 758 -26.18 16.10 3.73
C ASP A 758 -27.59 16.68 3.92
N ILE A 759 -28.10 16.65 5.16
CA ILE A 759 -29.42 17.19 5.52
C ILE A 759 -29.47 18.73 5.52
N ASP A 760 -28.33 19.38 5.77
CA ASP A 760 -28.20 20.83 5.74
C ASP A 760 -27.68 21.29 4.37
N GLU A 761 -28.59 21.89 3.58
CA GLU A 761 -28.27 22.35 2.24
C GLU A 761 -27.18 23.43 2.22
N VAL A 762 -27.10 24.30 3.23
CA VAL A 762 -26.08 25.36 3.28
C VAL A 762 -24.69 24.74 3.44
N LEU A 763 -24.56 23.75 4.32
CA LEU A 763 -23.31 23.04 4.54
C LEU A 763 -22.90 22.18 3.32
N ARG A 764 -23.85 21.50 2.68
CA ARG A 764 -23.60 20.78 1.42
C ARG A 764 -23.14 21.75 0.31
N LYS A 765 -23.87 22.84 0.08
CA LYS A 765 -23.53 23.87 -0.93
C LYS A 765 -22.15 24.47 -0.70
N LYS A 766 -21.71 24.61 0.56
CA LYS A 766 -20.35 25.05 0.90
C LYS A 766 -19.27 24.12 0.34
N LEU A 767 -19.47 22.80 0.43
CA LEU A 767 -18.55 21.81 -0.14
C LEU A 767 -18.64 21.77 -1.68
N GLU A 768 -19.86 21.81 -2.24
CA GLU A 768 -20.08 21.87 -3.69
C GLU A 768 -19.38 23.09 -4.31
N ALA A 769 -19.44 24.26 -3.67
CA ALA A 769 -18.78 25.47 -4.14
C ALA A 769 -17.25 25.29 -4.27
N ILE A 770 -16.62 24.51 -3.39
CA ILE A 770 -15.18 24.20 -3.46
C ILE A 770 -14.89 23.29 -4.65
N GLN A 771 -15.69 22.24 -4.85
CA GLN A 771 -15.59 21.36 -6.02
C GLN A 771 -15.73 22.20 -7.31
N HIS A 772 -16.79 23.00 -7.42
CA HIS A 772 -17.03 23.84 -8.59
C HIS A 772 -15.89 24.84 -8.83
N SER A 773 -15.39 25.50 -7.78
CA SER A 773 -14.28 26.46 -7.89
C SER A 773 -13.01 25.79 -8.39
N PHE A 774 -12.70 24.59 -7.89
CA PHE A 774 -11.56 23.81 -8.35
C PHE A 774 -11.70 23.42 -9.83
N LEU A 775 -12.84 22.87 -10.23
CA LEU A 775 -13.06 22.41 -11.61
C LEU A 775 -13.09 23.56 -12.61
N ARG A 776 -13.68 24.71 -12.25
CA ARG A 776 -13.63 25.91 -13.10
C ARG A 776 -12.19 26.32 -13.37
N ARG A 777 -11.35 26.35 -12.34
CA ARG A 777 -9.94 26.70 -12.50
C ARG A 777 -9.16 25.65 -13.30
N ALA A 778 -9.42 24.36 -13.06
CA ALA A 778 -8.80 23.27 -13.80
C ALA A 778 -9.11 23.32 -15.32
N LEU A 779 -10.31 23.77 -15.69
CA LEU A 779 -10.74 23.89 -17.08
C LEU A 779 -10.49 25.29 -17.69
N GLY A 780 -9.93 26.24 -16.94
CA GLY A 780 -9.74 27.61 -17.41
C GLY A 780 -11.05 28.38 -17.64
N LEU A 781 -12.14 27.97 -16.98
CA LEU A 781 -13.46 28.58 -17.12
C LEU A 781 -13.62 29.81 -16.22
N ASN A 782 -14.47 30.75 -16.65
CA ASN A 782 -14.80 31.94 -15.89
C ASN A 782 -15.33 31.56 -14.48
N PRO A 783 -14.74 32.11 -13.39
CA PRO A 783 -15.17 31.81 -12.01
C PRO A 783 -16.64 32.11 -11.71
N GLN A 784 -17.22 33.09 -12.41
CA GLN A 784 -18.61 33.52 -12.30
C GLN A 784 -19.56 32.76 -13.26
N SER A 785 -19.07 31.80 -14.05
CA SER A 785 -19.92 31.01 -14.95
C SER A 785 -20.96 30.21 -14.16
N SER A 786 -22.25 30.40 -14.47
CA SER A 786 -23.35 29.64 -13.89
C SER A 786 -23.50 28.22 -14.46
N MET A 787 -22.78 27.89 -15.55
CA MET A 787 -22.88 26.59 -16.21
C MET A 787 -22.09 25.54 -15.43
N LEU A 788 -22.80 24.60 -14.80
CA LEU A 788 -22.19 23.55 -13.98
C LEU A 788 -21.96 22.24 -14.75
N ALA A 789 -22.86 21.86 -15.67
CA ALA A 789 -22.75 20.59 -16.40
C ALA A 789 -21.38 20.36 -17.07
N PRO A 790 -20.77 21.35 -17.76
CA PRO A 790 -19.46 21.17 -18.39
C PRO A 790 -18.34 20.82 -17.40
N LEU A 791 -18.45 21.26 -16.13
CA LEU A 791 -17.45 20.96 -15.11
C LEU A 791 -17.34 19.45 -14.88
N PHE A 792 -18.47 18.75 -14.97
CA PHE A 792 -18.58 17.33 -14.66
C PHE A 792 -18.45 16.46 -15.89
N THR A 793 -19.06 16.86 -17.02
CA THR A 793 -18.97 16.08 -18.26
C THR A 793 -17.56 16.09 -18.82
N GLU A 794 -16.87 17.24 -18.88
CA GLU A 794 -15.52 17.31 -19.47
C GLU A 794 -14.44 16.71 -18.55
N THR A 795 -14.69 16.63 -17.24
CA THR A 795 -13.73 16.04 -16.29
C THR A 795 -14.07 14.62 -15.90
N ALA A 796 -15.27 14.11 -16.22
CA ALA A 796 -15.84 12.86 -15.70
C ALA A 796 -15.70 12.72 -14.16
N ILE A 797 -15.80 13.84 -13.45
CA ILE A 797 -15.94 13.87 -11.98
C ILE A 797 -17.43 13.94 -11.67
N LEU A 798 -17.89 13.10 -10.74
CA LEU A 798 -19.28 13.10 -10.31
C LEU A 798 -19.58 14.33 -9.43
N PRO A 799 -20.71 15.04 -9.63
CA PRO A 799 -21.13 16.10 -8.71
C PRO A 799 -21.21 15.60 -7.27
N LEU A 800 -20.70 16.40 -6.34
CA LEU A 800 -20.46 15.97 -4.96
C LEU A 800 -21.71 15.44 -4.27
N ARG A 801 -22.89 16.03 -4.52
CA ARG A 801 -24.18 15.55 -3.99
C ARG A 801 -24.45 14.08 -4.30
N PHE A 802 -24.23 13.66 -5.54
CA PHE A 802 -24.49 12.27 -5.95
C PHE A 802 -23.39 11.35 -5.40
N ARG A 803 -22.13 11.82 -5.41
CA ARG A 803 -20.99 11.08 -4.89
C ARG A 803 -21.14 10.74 -3.41
N ARG A 804 -21.52 11.70 -2.58
CA ARG A 804 -21.71 11.51 -1.13
C ARG A 804 -22.89 10.57 -0.83
N VAL A 805 -23.99 10.68 -1.57
CA VAL A 805 -25.12 9.74 -1.46
C VAL A 805 -24.73 8.31 -1.84
N ILE A 806 -23.97 8.14 -2.94
CA ILE A 806 -23.50 6.80 -3.33
C ILE A 806 -22.61 6.19 -2.25
N LEU A 807 -21.74 6.98 -1.60
CA LEU A 807 -20.90 6.49 -0.50
C LEU A 807 -21.74 6.11 0.73
N ALA A 808 -22.76 6.90 1.08
CA ALA A 808 -23.71 6.55 2.14
C ALA A 808 -24.48 5.25 1.82
N LEU A 809 -24.93 5.06 0.59
CA LEU A 809 -25.59 3.81 0.17
C LEU A 809 -24.63 2.61 0.18
N LYS A 810 -23.37 2.80 -0.21
CA LYS A 810 -22.33 1.75 -0.08
C LYS A 810 -22.08 1.38 1.38
N TYR A 811 -22.13 2.37 2.28
CA TYR A 811 -22.02 2.10 3.70
C TYR A 811 -23.25 1.37 4.25
N LEU A 812 -24.46 1.75 3.83
CA LEU A 812 -25.69 1.01 4.15
C LEU A 812 -25.60 -0.45 3.68
N ARG A 813 -25.10 -0.68 2.46
CA ARG A 813 -24.88 -2.03 1.93
C ARG A 813 -23.96 -2.84 2.84
N TYR A 814 -22.89 -2.23 3.36
CA TYR A 814 -22.00 -2.84 4.32
C TYR A 814 -22.70 -3.15 5.66
N LEU A 815 -23.43 -2.18 6.22
CA LEU A 815 -24.12 -2.35 7.51
C LEU A 815 -25.15 -3.50 7.46
N VAL A 816 -25.87 -3.67 6.35
CA VAL A 816 -26.82 -4.76 6.14
C VAL A 816 -26.15 -6.15 6.08
N THR A 817 -24.84 -6.22 5.79
CA THR A 817 -24.08 -7.48 5.80
C THR A 817 -23.47 -7.83 7.14
N LEU A 818 -23.51 -6.92 8.12
CA LEU A 818 -22.90 -7.16 9.41
C LEU A 818 -23.67 -8.20 10.23
N PRO A 819 -22.98 -9.08 10.97
CA PRO A 819 -23.64 -10.03 11.85
C PRO A 819 -24.25 -9.33 13.10
N PRO A 820 -25.25 -9.95 13.77
CA PRO A 820 -26.00 -9.33 14.87
C PRO A 820 -25.17 -8.96 16.11
N ASP A 821 -24.02 -9.59 16.31
CA ASP A 821 -23.08 -9.33 17.41
C ASP A 821 -22.26 -8.03 17.22
N ARG A 822 -22.38 -7.37 16.06
CA ARG A 822 -21.74 -6.08 15.81
C ARG A 822 -22.60 -4.92 16.29
N TYR A 823 -22.04 -4.03 17.09
CA TYR A 823 -22.74 -2.80 17.50
C TYR A 823 -23.24 -1.94 16.32
N ALA A 824 -22.50 -1.90 15.21
CA ALA A 824 -22.94 -1.18 14.01
C ALA A 824 -24.17 -1.84 13.34
N HIS A 825 -24.36 -3.16 13.49
CA HIS A 825 -25.60 -3.83 13.08
C HIS A 825 -26.76 -3.36 13.97
N SER A 826 -26.61 -3.43 15.30
CA SER A 826 -27.66 -3.01 16.25
C SER A 826 -28.01 -1.53 16.11
N ALA A 827 -27.01 -0.68 15.84
CA ALA A 827 -27.21 0.74 15.54
C ALA A 827 -28.01 0.98 14.25
N LEU A 828 -27.82 0.16 13.20
CA LEU A 828 -28.64 0.22 12.00
C LEU A 828 -30.08 -0.22 12.30
N GLN A 829 -30.27 -1.34 12.99
CA GLN A 829 -31.60 -1.84 13.36
C GLN A 829 -32.38 -0.82 14.19
N ASP A 830 -31.71 -0.17 15.14
CA ASP A 830 -32.31 0.88 15.96
C ASP A 830 -32.75 2.08 15.11
N SER A 831 -31.88 2.52 14.20
CA SER A 831 -32.14 3.63 13.29
C SER A 831 -33.29 3.35 12.31
N LEU A 832 -33.40 2.09 11.85
CA LEU A 832 -34.51 1.60 11.03
C LEU A 832 -35.83 1.62 11.82
N SER A 833 -35.85 1.09 13.04
CA SER A 833 -37.03 1.09 13.91
C SER A 833 -37.51 2.51 14.23
N LEU A 834 -36.59 3.45 14.51
CA LEU A 834 -36.93 4.86 14.69
C LEU A 834 -37.57 5.45 13.42
N ALA A 835 -37.04 5.13 12.24
CA ALA A 835 -37.56 5.64 10.98
C ALA A 835 -38.96 5.10 10.67
N GLU A 836 -39.24 3.82 10.93
CA GLU A 836 -40.58 3.23 10.79
C GLU A 836 -41.62 3.93 11.68
N ALA A 837 -41.20 4.37 12.87
CA ALA A 837 -42.01 5.15 13.79
C ALA A 837 -42.07 6.66 13.46
N GLY A 838 -41.44 7.11 12.36
CA GLY A 838 -41.41 8.52 11.96
C GLY A 838 -40.55 9.41 12.85
N ILE A 839 -39.63 8.82 13.63
CA ILE A 839 -38.72 9.53 14.53
C ILE A 839 -37.39 9.81 13.83
N ALA A 840 -36.81 10.98 14.08
CA ALA A 840 -35.53 11.37 13.50
C ALA A 840 -34.41 10.37 13.86
N SER A 841 -33.74 9.86 12.83
CA SER A 841 -32.62 8.93 12.89
C SER A 841 -31.70 9.10 11.68
N TRP A 842 -30.58 8.36 11.64
CA TRP A 842 -29.73 8.32 10.45
C TRP A 842 -30.48 7.82 9.19
N VAL A 843 -31.41 6.85 9.34
CA VAL A 843 -32.21 6.36 8.21
C VAL A 843 -33.19 7.43 7.72
N THR A 844 -33.84 8.19 8.60
CA THR A 844 -34.70 9.30 8.15
C THR A 844 -33.91 10.40 7.45
N ASP A 845 -32.69 10.67 7.92
CA ASP A 845 -31.77 11.61 7.26
C ASP A 845 -31.41 11.10 5.86
N LEU A 846 -31.19 9.79 5.69
CA LEU A 846 -30.93 9.18 4.38
C LEU A 846 -32.14 9.30 3.44
N LEU A 847 -33.34 8.99 3.94
CA LEU A 847 -34.60 9.15 3.20
C LEU A 847 -34.78 10.60 2.73
N TYR A 848 -34.53 11.57 3.62
CA TYR A 848 -34.57 12.99 3.30
C TYR A 848 -33.55 13.35 2.20
N VAL A 849 -32.32 12.87 2.30
CA VAL A 849 -31.29 13.16 1.29
C VAL A 849 -31.66 12.56 -0.08
N LEU A 850 -32.20 11.34 -0.10
CA LEU A 850 -32.67 10.69 -1.34
C LEU A 850 -33.85 11.43 -1.97
N SER A 851 -34.83 11.89 -1.16
CA SER A 851 -35.99 12.63 -1.66
C SER A 851 -35.63 14.03 -2.18
N ASN A 852 -34.51 14.59 -1.73
CA ASN A 852 -34.00 15.90 -2.17
C ASN A 852 -33.05 15.82 -3.38
N LEU A 853 -32.87 14.63 -3.97
CA LEU A 853 -32.23 14.52 -5.28
C LEU A 853 -33.11 15.16 -6.37
N PRO A 854 -32.53 15.65 -7.48
CA PRO A 854 -33.28 16.27 -8.58
C PRO A 854 -34.14 15.27 -9.38
N PHE A 855 -34.20 14.01 -8.94
CA PHE A 855 -35.01 12.92 -9.46
C PHE A 855 -35.39 12.03 -8.28
N ARG A 856 -36.54 11.36 -8.39
CA ARG A 856 -37.07 10.53 -7.31
C ARG A 856 -36.24 9.25 -7.16
N ILE A 857 -35.83 8.96 -5.93
CA ILE A 857 -35.22 7.70 -5.51
C ILE A 857 -35.93 7.29 -4.23
N ASP A 858 -36.59 6.13 -4.26
CA ASP A 858 -37.31 5.60 -3.10
C ASP A 858 -36.47 4.48 -2.47
N LEU A 859 -36.16 4.60 -1.18
CA LEU A 859 -35.51 3.52 -0.45
C LEU A 859 -36.50 2.35 -0.31
N PRO A 860 -36.09 1.09 -0.54
CA PRO A 860 -36.90 -0.07 -0.24
C PRO A 860 -37.40 -0.06 1.20
N ASP A 861 -38.56 -0.68 1.42
CA ASP A 861 -39.08 -0.95 2.75
C ASP A 861 -38.00 -1.62 3.61
N VAL A 862 -37.85 -1.13 4.84
CA VAL A 862 -36.95 -1.61 5.89
C VAL A 862 -37.04 -3.13 6.02
N ALA A 863 -38.27 -3.68 6.03
CA ALA A 863 -38.50 -5.12 6.17
C ALA A 863 -37.92 -5.96 5.02
N THR A 864 -37.55 -5.32 3.90
CA THR A 864 -37.12 -5.99 2.67
C THR A 864 -35.79 -5.48 2.13
N ILE A 865 -35.07 -4.67 2.90
CA ILE A 865 -33.79 -4.10 2.50
C ILE A 865 -32.75 -5.22 2.30
N SER A 866 -31.99 -5.16 1.21
CA SER A 866 -30.97 -6.16 0.89
C SER A 866 -29.86 -5.55 0.05
N THR A 867 -28.69 -6.20 0.04
CA THR A 867 -27.53 -5.76 -0.75
C THR A 867 -27.88 -5.57 -2.22
N LYS A 868 -28.64 -6.50 -2.82
CA LYS A 868 -29.08 -6.41 -4.23
C LYS A 868 -29.93 -5.18 -4.51
N LYS A 869 -30.86 -4.84 -3.61
CA LYS A 869 -31.70 -3.63 -3.78
C LYS A 869 -30.88 -2.35 -3.59
N ILE A 870 -29.94 -2.35 -2.64
CA ILE A 870 -29.05 -1.19 -2.45
C ILE A 870 -28.12 -1.01 -3.67
N ASP A 871 -27.62 -2.11 -4.25
CA ASP A 871 -26.83 -2.07 -5.49
C ASP A 871 -27.66 -1.51 -6.67
N ALA A 872 -28.95 -1.85 -6.75
CA ALA A 872 -29.87 -1.25 -7.71
C ALA A 872 -30.05 0.25 -7.49
N LEU A 873 -30.27 0.69 -6.24
CA LEU A 873 -30.37 2.11 -5.90
C LEU A 873 -29.10 2.90 -6.24
N ILE A 874 -27.91 2.34 -5.99
CA ILE A 874 -26.65 2.97 -6.37
C ILE A 874 -26.61 3.21 -7.88
N LYS A 875 -27.03 2.22 -8.68
CA LYS A 875 -27.13 2.36 -10.15
C LYS A 875 -28.18 3.38 -10.57
N GLU A 876 -29.32 3.43 -9.88
CA GLU A 876 -30.36 4.44 -10.14
C GLU A 876 -29.86 5.86 -9.85
N VAL A 877 -29.15 6.09 -8.74
CA VAL A 877 -28.53 7.38 -8.42
C VAL A 877 -27.49 7.76 -9.47
N GLN A 878 -26.67 6.81 -9.93
CA GLN A 878 -25.70 7.04 -11.01
C GLN A 878 -26.39 7.42 -12.32
N SER A 879 -27.36 6.63 -12.77
CA SER A 879 -28.11 6.91 -14.01
C SER A 879 -28.91 8.21 -13.92
N GLY A 880 -29.51 8.49 -12.77
CA GLY A 880 -30.21 9.74 -12.51
C GLY A 880 -29.27 10.95 -12.56
N ALA A 881 -28.05 10.83 -12.00
CA ALA A 881 -27.04 11.88 -12.07
C ALA A 881 -26.62 12.17 -13.51
N GLU A 882 -26.39 11.14 -14.33
CA GLU A 882 -26.09 11.27 -15.76
C GLU A 882 -27.22 11.97 -16.50
N LYS A 883 -28.47 11.50 -16.33
CA LYS A 883 -29.66 12.13 -16.93
C LYS A 883 -29.84 13.57 -16.49
N HIS A 884 -29.58 13.89 -15.22
CA HIS A 884 -29.65 15.25 -14.69
C HIS A 884 -28.65 16.18 -15.38
N LEU A 885 -27.41 15.73 -15.59
CA LEU A 885 -26.39 16.50 -16.32
C LEU A 885 -26.75 16.64 -17.80
N GLN A 886 -27.26 15.58 -18.42
CA GLN A 886 -27.69 15.59 -19.82
C GLN A 886 -28.85 16.58 -20.04
N ASN A 887 -29.87 16.54 -19.18
CA ASN A 887 -30.98 17.50 -19.20
C ASN A 887 -30.51 18.95 -19.04
N ALA A 888 -29.50 19.20 -18.19
CA ALA A 888 -28.92 20.53 -18.03
C ALA A 888 -28.17 21.02 -19.28
N ILE A 889 -27.58 20.10 -20.07
CA ILE A 889 -26.98 20.40 -21.37
C ILE A 889 -28.06 20.70 -22.41
N ASP A 890 -29.06 19.82 -22.51
CA ASP A 890 -30.10 19.89 -23.55
C ASP A 890 -30.98 21.13 -23.37
N SER A 891 -31.37 21.45 -22.13
CA SER A 891 -32.19 22.62 -21.80
C SER A 891 -31.44 23.96 -21.90
N SER A 892 -30.11 23.96 -21.91
CA SER A 892 -29.34 25.20 -21.93
C SER A 892 -29.09 25.69 -23.36
N PRO A 893 -29.51 26.92 -23.72
CA PRO A 893 -29.19 27.50 -25.01
C PRO A 893 -27.68 27.77 -25.19
N LYS A 894 -26.92 27.82 -24.08
CA LYS A 894 -25.47 28.07 -24.09
C LYS A 894 -24.63 26.82 -24.25
N LEU A 895 -25.22 25.62 -24.11
CA LEU A 895 -24.49 24.34 -24.12
C LEU A 895 -24.77 23.49 -25.38
N TYR A 896 -25.24 24.12 -26.46
CA TYR A 896 -25.60 23.40 -27.69
C TYR A 896 -24.44 22.59 -28.30
N LEU A 897 -23.18 23.01 -28.08
CA LEU A 897 -21.98 22.29 -28.53
C LEU A 897 -21.69 20.99 -27.76
N LEU A 898 -22.33 20.80 -26.60
CA LEU A 898 -22.20 19.59 -25.80
C LEU A 898 -23.32 18.58 -26.08
N ARG A 899 -24.36 18.97 -26.83
CA ARG A 899 -25.45 18.07 -27.21
C ARG A 899 -24.92 16.97 -28.12
N ASN A 900 -25.40 15.74 -27.92
CA ASN A 900 -25.02 14.55 -28.69
C ASN A 900 -23.53 14.19 -28.67
N ARG A 901 -22.72 14.78 -27.77
CA ARG A 901 -21.37 14.27 -27.52
C ARG A 901 -21.47 12.92 -26.83
N CYS A 902 -20.67 11.95 -27.28
CA CYS A 902 -20.51 10.71 -26.54
C CYS A 902 -19.98 11.05 -25.12
N PRO A 903 -20.53 10.44 -24.06
CA PRO A 903 -19.96 10.58 -22.73
C PRO A 903 -18.49 10.12 -22.75
N PRO A 904 -17.58 10.86 -22.10
CA PRO A 904 -16.15 10.53 -22.09
C PRO A 904 -15.81 9.23 -21.36
#